data_AF-A0A832K400-F1
#
_entry.id   AF-A0A832K400-F1
#
_cell.length_a   1.000
_cell.length_b   1.000
_cell.length_c   1.000
_cell.angle_alpha   90.00
_cell.angle_beta   90.00
_cell.angle_gamma   90.00
#
_symmetry.space_group_name_H-M   'P 1'
#
loop_
_entity.id
_entity.type
_entity.pdbx_description
1 polymer ?
#
loop_
_entity_poly.entity_id
_entity_poly.type
_entity_poly.pdbx_seq_one_letter_code
_entity_poly.pdbx_strand_id
1 'polypeptide(L)'
;MKKILVFLLFFSLQISGFAIPKPDWWNSAWKYRRKVSVFSSPDRKPGNTAYVELITGGNLQPDGSDLRILDNRGVLVPYKLIFCNPNGVSFVAFKADEKFSPYYFYFGCSLNGLTQEPAEEWEPKGGLLLTNWESPGGIANSWEDMQNLFARKGKVIGAGLRKNVFDSYSPFSFYTPHLSLYEGYLIVGKSGKYKLAISSDGPSFLLIDGNIVVQWPGGHNASWQGDHFGIVELEKGLHRFEFYWQALWGMDAQKVAVCSITNWKNPSRQFNYYKPVPREQFLDCYRTEVGELEHYDRDWSADFYFTQNTFLPSEFGFMLLYNFYAPQREGHLYQWDFGDGVRQEGAEVEHVYLSPGRYRVTLTETGEDGMEQNFTITLNTVCEPKLTDYNFKSRLQRYHKIMREYPLDGFKFNELLVVWDVARQAEDPELLLHVGKKLLPFLFSELRNWERNLPIIKLCIRIAESLSGDDSRCYEIAREIYEEVVDELLQSKDNRQVRRHIVDAELHLAELYLNKIKAYDSAINEFNRLLENFNISYSETLRVNTGLGDAYLMKGDVERAKEYYKKVSVEKDYTYEQEIALEGSLAQQIEAYLATPGGLDGAKKALEEWDESIPWKKLEPYYWLLRGKYLLQTKKFEEALASLDMALKLSTDNKVFIPEILHYKQQCYLSLGDTEKAGAVQQELKSSYPDSPWLTEPKK
;
A
#
# COMPACT_ATOMS: atom_id res chain seq x y z
N MET A 1 71.61 47.68 47.20
CA MET A 1 70.87 48.85 46.70
C MET A 1 69.93 48.40 45.57
N LYS A 2 68.66 48.84 45.63
CA LYS A 2 67.66 49.08 44.55
C LYS A 2 67.58 48.08 43.36
N LYS A 3 66.49 47.32 43.15
CA LYS A 3 65.13 47.66 42.62
C LYS A 3 65.09 48.17 41.16
N ILE A 4 64.06 47.68 40.42
CA ILE A 4 63.40 48.18 39.18
C ILE A 4 63.92 47.50 37.89
N LEU A 5 63.21 46.59 37.18
CA LEU A 5 61.86 46.57 36.57
C LEU A 5 61.66 47.59 35.44
N VAL A 6 61.71 47.14 34.18
CA VAL A 6 61.07 47.83 33.04
C VAL A 6 60.29 46.81 32.22
N PHE A 7 59.08 47.21 31.88
CA PHE A 7 57.95 46.50 31.26
C PHE A 7 57.98 46.67 29.71
N LEU A 8 57.18 45.84 29.01
CA LEU A 8 56.58 46.02 27.66
C LEU A 8 57.45 45.60 26.45
N LEU A 9 56.96 44.90 25.41
CA LEU A 9 55.60 44.65 24.90
C LEU A 9 55.51 43.23 24.28
N PHE A 10 54.41 42.52 24.53
CA PHE A 10 53.97 41.41 23.69
C PHE A 10 53.29 41.99 22.44
N PHE A 11 53.87 41.77 21.27
CA PHE A 11 53.16 41.90 19.99
C PHE A 11 52.67 40.52 19.59
N SER A 12 51.34 40.33 19.63
CA SER A 12 50.67 39.19 19.04
C SER A 12 50.74 39.31 17.52
N LEU A 13 51.58 38.50 16.87
CA LEU A 13 51.42 38.22 15.45
C LEU A 13 50.32 37.17 15.30
N GLN A 14 49.16 37.59 14.81
CA GLN A 14 48.19 36.68 14.22
C GLN A 14 48.86 36.01 13.01
N ILE A 15 49.27 34.76 13.18
CA ILE A 15 49.49 33.86 12.06
C ILE A 15 48.13 33.26 11.75
N SER A 16 47.57 33.69 10.62
CA SER A 16 46.43 33.06 9.95
C SER A 16 46.59 31.54 9.97
N GLY A 17 45.58 30.85 10.52
CA GLY A 17 45.57 29.41 10.66
C GLY A 17 45.73 28.70 9.32
N PHE A 18 46.91 28.13 9.09
CA PHE A 18 47.05 27.03 8.15
C PHE A 18 46.45 25.79 8.82
N ALA A 19 45.35 25.29 8.26
CA ALA A 19 44.75 24.02 8.68
C ALA A 19 45.82 22.92 8.63
N ILE A 20 45.99 22.21 9.75
CA ILE A 20 46.89 21.05 9.82
C ILE A 20 46.29 19.97 8.91
N PRO A 21 47.02 19.45 7.90
CA PRO A 21 46.50 18.40 7.03
C PRO A 21 46.17 17.14 7.85
N LYS A 22 44.95 16.63 7.76
CA LYS A 22 44.61 15.31 8.29
C LYS A 22 45.42 14.25 7.50
N PRO A 23 46.26 13.42 8.15
CA PRO A 23 47.25 12.57 7.46
C PRO A 23 46.67 11.52 6.49
N ASP A 24 45.37 11.27 6.53
CA ASP A 24 44.66 10.31 5.66
C ASP A 24 43.71 10.98 4.65
N TRP A 25 43.70 12.31 4.57
CA TRP A 25 42.93 13.05 3.56
C TRP A 25 43.82 13.39 2.38
N TRP A 26 43.29 13.33 1.16
CA TRP A 26 44.07 13.68 -0.02
C TRP A 26 44.64 15.09 0.08
N ASN A 27 43.78 16.08 0.30
CA ASN A 27 44.19 17.45 0.63
C ASN A 27 42.98 18.23 1.17
N SER A 28 43.25 19.42 1.71
CA SER A 28 42.24 20.31 2.31
C SER A 28 41.29 20.98 1.32
N ALA A 29 41.48 20.81 0.01
CA ALA A 29 40.53 21.33 -0.97
C ALA A 29 39.24 20.50 -1.02
N TRP A 30 39.31 19.23 -0.60
CA TRP A 30 38.20 18.29 -0.57
C TRP A 30 37.48 18.33 0.78
N LYS A 31 36.23 18.82 0.80
CA LYS A 31 35.47 18.98 2.04
C LYS A 31 34.79 17.72 2.53
N TYR A 32 34.42 16.82 1.62
CA TYR A 32 33.66 15.62 1.94
C TYR A 32 34.32 14.38 1.36
N ARG A 33 34.15 13.25 2.06
CA ARG A 33 34.42 11.93 1.49
C ARG A 33 33.48 10.86 2.00
N ARG A 34 33.41 9.76 1.27
CA ARG A 34 32.84 8.48 1.72
C ARG A 34 33.83 7.36 1.54
N LYS A 35 33.91 6.47 2.53
CA LYS A 35 34.64 5.21 2.44
C LYS A 35 33.75 4.16 1.79
N VAL A 36 34.25 3.42 0.81
CA VAL A 36 33.51 2.37 0.11
C VAL A 36 34.30 1.07 0.18
N SER A 37 33.77 0.09 0.90
CA SER A 37 34.33 -1.25 0.97
C SER A 37 33.84 -2.08 -0.22
N VAL A 38 34.75 -2.83 -0.83
CA VAL A 38 34.46 -3.74 -1.96
C VAL A 38 34.68 -5.19 -1.56
N PHE A 39 33.76 -6.06 -1.99
CA PHE A 39 33.84 -7.51 -1.81
C PHE A 39 33.20 -8.28 -2.97
N SER A 40 33.63 -9.51 -3.18
CA SER A 40 33.19 -10.44 -4.21
C SER A 40 32.03 -11.28 -3.68
N SER A 41 31.11 -11.66 -4.56
CA SER A 41 30.06 -12.62 -4.20
C SER A 41 30.69 -14.01 -4.00
N PRO A 42 30.27 -14.78 -2.99
CA PRO A 42 30.62 -16.19 -2.90
C PRO A 42 30.28 -16.92 -4.21
N ASP A 43 31.19 -17.77 -4.67
CA ASP A 43 31.03 -18.64 -5.85
C ASP A 43 30.85 -17.94 -7.21
N ARG A 44 31.02 -16.60 -7.28
CA ARG A 44 30.97 -15.87 -8.56
C ARG A 44 32.26 -15.10 -8.77
N LYS A 45 32.84 -15.26 -9.96
CA LYS A 45 34.00 -14.47 -10.37
C LYS A 45 33.52 -13.07 -10.80
N PRO A 46 33.89 -12.00 -10.08
CA PRO A 46 33.61 -10.65 -10.53
C PRO A 46 34.46 -10.33 -11.77
N GLY A 47 33.99 -9.39 -12.58
CA GLY A 47 34.84 -8.71 -13.54
C GLY A 47 35.81 -7.73 -12.85
N ASN A 48 35.99 -6.55 -13.43
CA ASN A 48 36.94 -5.53 -12.95
C ASN A 48 36.24 -4.27 -12.40
N THR A 49 34.94 -4.36 -12.09
CA THR A 49 34.07 -3.22 -11.84
C THR A 49 33.30 -3.37 -10.55
N ALA A 50 33.16 -2.27 -9.82
CA ALA A 50 32.17 -2.07 -8.78
C ALA A 50 31.26 -0.89 -9.14
N TYR A 51 30.05 -0.85 -8.57
CA TYR A 51 29.09 0.24 -8.76
C TYR A 51 28.64 0.78 -7.41
N VAL A 52 28.45 2.09 -7.31
CA VAL A 52 28.01 2.77 -6.08
C VAL A 52 26.85 3.70 -6.37
N GLU A 53 25.80 3.57 -5.56
CA GLU A 53 24.79 4.61 -5.36
C GLU A 53 25.35 5.64 -4.38
N LEU A 54 25.79 6.78 -4.91
CA LEU A 54 26.48 7.83 -4.17
C LEU A 54 25.50 8.94 -3.78
N ILE A 55 25.25 9.07 -2.47
CA ILE A 55 24.43 10.14 -1.89
C ILE A 55 25.34 11.24 -1.35
N THR A 56 25.24 12.45 -1.91
CA THR A 56 26.13 13.57 -1.56
C THR A 56 25.44 14.74 -0.86
N GLY A 57 24.11 14.74 -0.76
CA GLY A 57 23.35 15.82 -0.13
C GLY A 57 23.57 17.19 -0.79
N GLY A 58 23.74 17.21 -2.12
CA GLY A 58 24.02 18.41 -2.91
C GLY A 58 25.49 18.85 -2.96
N ASN A 59 26.40 18.14 -2.30
CA ASN A 59 27.81 18.56 -2.22
C ASN A 59 28.69 18.18 -3.42
N LEU A 60 28.19 17.34 -4.34
CA LEU A 60 28.83 17.05 -5.62
C LEU A 60 28.42 18.11 -6.67
N GLN A 61 29.33 18.52 -7.55
CA GLN A 61 28.96 19.42 -8.64
C GLN A 61 27.96 18.74 -9.60
N PRO A 62 27.01 19.49 -10.22
CA PRO A 62 26.02 18.91 -11.13
C PRO A 62 26.59 18.13 -12.32
N ASP A 63 27.81 18.47 -12.77
CA ASP A 63 28.53 17.76 -13.83
C ASP A 63 29.45 16.64 -13.29
N GLY A 64 29.57 16.51 -11.96
CA GLY A 64 30.46 15.58 -11.28
C GLY A 64 31.95 15.83 -11.51
N SER A 65 32.31 17.02 -11.98
CA SER A 65 33.70 17.41 -12.28
C SER A 65 34.62 17.34 -11.06
N ASP A 66 34.05 17.49 -9.88
CA ASP A 66 34.71 17.35 -8.59
C ASP A 66 34.47 15.99 -7.95
N LEU A 67 34.26 14.89 -8.69
CA LEU A 67 34.37 13.56 -8.09
C LEU A 67 35.80 13.05 -8.19
N ARG A 68 36.34 12.47 -7.13
CA ARG A 68 37.54 11.64 -7.26
C ARG A 68 37.49 10.39 -6.39
N ILE A 69 38.16 9.34 -6.88
CA ILE A 69 38.23 8.05 -6.20
C ILE A 69 39.69 7.66 -6.03
N LEU A 70 40.09 7.37 -4.80
CA LEU A 70 41.38 6.79 -4.48
C LEU A 70 41.19 5.42 -3.86
N ASP A 71 42.16 4.54 -4.08
CA ASP A 71 42.22 3.26 -3.38
C ASP A 71 42.88 3.37 -2.00
N ASN A 72 43.01 2.23 -1.31
CA ASN A 72 43.65 2.16 0.01
C ASN A 72 45.14 2.54 0.05
N ARG A 73 45.78 2.74 -1.12
CA ARG A 73 47.17 3.21 -1.25
C ARG A 73 47.25 4.71 -1.57
N GLY A 74 46.11 5.37 -1.77
CA GLY A 74 46.06 6.75 -2.24
C GLY A 74 46.31 6.90 -3.75
N VAL A 75 46.10 5.84 -4.54
CA VAL A 75 46.26 5.88 -6.00
C VAL A 75 44.92 6.21 -6.65
N LEU A 76 44.92 7.09 -7.67
CA LEU A 76 43.71 7.45 -8.42
C LEU A 76 43.13 6.26 -9.19
N VAL A 77 41.82 6.12 -9.11
CA VAL A 77 41.07 4.99 -9.67
C VAL A 77 40.22 5.42 -10.88
N PRO A 78 40.31 4.71 -12.02
CA PRO A 78 39.40 4.88 -13.14
C PRO A 78 37.92 4.73 -12.78
N TYR A 79 37.09 5.67 -13.23
CA TYR A 79 35.66 5.67 -12.97
C TYR A 79 34.85 6.27 -14.12
N LYS A 80 33.56 5.91 -14.19
CA LYS A 80 32.55 6.48 -15.07
C LYS A 80 31.36 6.94 -14.21
N LEU A 81 31.02 8.22 -14.29
CA LEU A 81 29.81 8.76 -13.68
C LEU A 81 28.63 8.50 -14.63
N ILE A 82 27.91 7.41 -14.39
CA ILE A 82 26.81 6.95 -15.27
C ILE A 82 25.62 7.89 -15.14
N PHE A 83 25.33 8.32 -13.91
CA PHE A 83 24.25 9.25 -13.60
C PHE A 83 24.68 10.20 -12.48
N CYS A 84 24.54 11.50 -12.70
CA CYS A 84 24.83 12.51 -11.69
C CYS A 84 23.53 13.17 -11.24
N ASN A 85 23.21 13.01 -9.95
CA ASN A 85 22.14 13.75 -9.29
C ASN A 85 22.61 14.12 -7.88
N PRO A 86 23.31 15.24 -7.72
CA PRO A 86 23.91 15.61 -6.44
C PRO A 86 22.92 15.73 -5.30
N ASN A 87 21.71 16.19 -5.62
CA ASN A 87 20.62 16.36 -4.67
C ASN A 87 19.86 15.05 -4.42
N GLY A 88 20.19 13.94 -5.06
CA GLY A 88 19.56 12.64 -4.84
C GLY A 88 20.61 11.53 -4.81
N VAL A 89 20.42 10.51 -5.63
CA VAL A 89 21.37 9.40 -5.79
C VAL A 89 22.11 9.57 -7.12
N SER A 90 23.45 9.64 -7.06
CA SER A 90 24.31 9.51 -8.24
C SER A 90 24.76 8.06 -8.40
N PHE A 91 25.05 7.61 -9.63
CA PHE A 91 25.47 6.24 -9.90
C PHE A 91 26.83 6.21 -10.58
N VAL A 92 27.80 5.59 -9.91
CA VAL A 92 29.22 5.60 -10.31
C VAL A 92 29.70 4.18 -10.53
N ALA A 93 30.33 3.90 -11.67
CA ALA A 93 31.11 2.69 -11.89
C ALA A 93 32.60 3.00 -11.71
N PHE A 94 33.36 2.13 -11.06
CA PHE A 94 34.81 2.30 -10.92
C PHE A 94 35.57 0.98 -11.01
N LYS A 95 36.84 1.07 -11.41
CA LYS A 95 37.75 -0.06 -11.52
C LYS A 95 38.06 -0.59 -10.12
N ALA A 96 37.65 -1.81 -9.83
CA ALA A 96 37.69 -2.36 -8.48
C ALA A 96 38.43 -3.71 -8.39
N ASP A 97 39.08 -3.93 -7.26
CA ASP A 97 39.66 -5.20 -6.80
C ASP A 97 39.64 -5.19 -5.26
N GLU A 98 39.21 -6.29 -4.63
CA GLU A 98 39.18 -6.44 -3.18
C GLU A 98 40.50 -6.07 -2.50
N LYS A 99 41.64 -6.33 -3.14
CA LYS A 99 42.97 -6.05 -2.59
C LYS A 99 43.21 -4.56 -2.35
N PHE A 100 42.51 -3.69 -3.07
CA PHE A 100 42.66 -2.24 -2.96
C PHE A 100 41.52 -1.58 -2.19
N SER A 101 40.61 -2.38 -1.63
CA SER A 101 39.57 -1.94 -0.70
C SER A 101 40.20 -1.48 0.64
N PRO A 102 39.67 -0.44 1.31
CA PRO A 102 38.55 0.40 0.91
C PRO A 102 38.95 1.46 -0.12
N TYR A 103 37.96 1.95 -0.85
CA TYR A 103 38.07 3.09 -1.76
C TYR A 103 37.53 4.35 -1.08
N TYR A 104 38.08 5.51 -1.41
CA TYR A 104 37.68 6.80 -0.85
C TYR A 104 37.17 7.71 -1.97
N PHE A 105 35.89 8.08 -1.87
CA PHE A 105 35.19 8.95 -2.81
C PHE A 105 35.19 10.36 -2.25
N TYR A 106 35.94 11.27 -2.86
CA TYR A 106 36.03 12.68 -2.46
C TYR A 106 35.15 13.56 -3.36
N PHE A 107 34.47 14.54 -2.76
CA PHE A 107 33.61 15.52 -3.43
C PHE A 107 33.53 16.85 -2.65
N GLY A 108 32.97 17.89 -3.25
CA GLY A 108 32.88 19.23 -2.67
C GLY A 108 34.20 19.98 -2.73
N CYS A 109 34.88 19.92 -3.88
CA CYS A 109 36.18 20.58 -4.06
C CYS A 109 36.04 22.10 -4.07
N SER A 110 36.88 22.81 -3.30
CA SER A 110 36.91 24.27 -3.26
C SER A 110 37.70 24.92 -4.41
N LEU A 111 38.40 24.13 -5.23
CA LEU A 111 39.21 24.61 -6.35
C LEU A 111 38.44 24.53 -7.67
N ASN A 112 38.25 25.68 -8.32
CA ASN A 112 37.64 25.76 -9.65
C ASN A 112 38.61 25.22 -10.72
N GLY A 113 38.11 24.42 -11.66
CA GLY A 113 38.84 24.05 -12.88
C GLY A 113 39.70 22.79 -12.82
N LEU A 114 39.59 21.97 -11.77
CA LEU A 114 40.16 20.62 -11.79
C LEU A 114 39.22 19.66 -12.52
N THR A 115 39.18 19.72 -13.85
CA THR A 115 38.60 18.65 -14.67
C THR A 115 39.70 17.65 -14.98
N GLN A 116 39.62 16.43 -14.44
CA GLN A 116 40.35 15.34 -15.05
C GLN A 116 39.65 14.02 -14.80
N GLU A 117 39.18 13.43 -15.90
CA GLU A 117 38.90 12.00 -15.93
C GLU A 117 40.17 11.24 -15.55
N PRO A 118 40.04 10.13 -14.83
CA PRO A 118 41.19 9.30 -14.48
C PRO A 118 41.94 8.80 -15.73
N ALA A 119 43.26 8.73 -15.60
CA ALA A 119 44.26 8.71 -16.68
C ALA A 119 44.35 7.42 -17.55
N GLU A 120 43.35 6.53 -17.56
CA GLU A 120 43.37 5.28 -18.35
C GLU A 120 42.05 5.04 -19.09
N GLU A 121 42.13 4.57 -20.35
CA GLU A 121 41.00 3.97 -21.08
C GLU A 121 40.55 2.69 -20.37
N TRP A 122 39.59 2.79 -19.45
CA TRP A 122 38.99 1.67 -18.74
C TRP A 122 37.54 1.47 -19.14
N GLU A 123 37.19 0.24 -19.49
CA GLU A 123 35.81 -0.16 -19.74
C GLU A 123 35.23 -0.99 -18.58
N PRO A 124 34.06 -0.61 -18.05
CA PRO A 124 33.33 -1.42 -17.08
C PRO A 124 33.03 -2.82 -17.62
N LYS A 125 33.43 -3.84 -16.86
CA LYS A 125 33.11 -5.26 -17.08
C LYS A 125 32.65 -5.90 -15.78
N GLY A 126 31.39 -6.31 -15.76
CA GLY A 126 30.75 -7.00 -14.65
C GLY A 126 29.42 -6.33 -14.27
N GLY A 127 28.46 -7.13 -13.81
CA GLY A 127 27.10 -6.69 -13.54
C GLY A 127 26.21 -6.68 -14.79
N LEU A 128 24.91 -6.53 -14.55
CA LEU A 128 23.91 -6.24 -15.56
C LEU A 128 23.38 -4.84 -15.26
N LEU A 129 23.84 -3.86 -16.02
CA LEU A 129 23.49 -2.46 -15.86
C LEU A 129 22.22 -2.15 -16.64
N LEU A 130 21.25 -1.49 -16.02
CA LEU A 130 20.17 -0.80 -16.73
C LEU A 130 20.41 0.70 -16.64
N THR A 131 20.33 1.38 -17.78
CA THR A 131 20.29 2.84 -17.85
C THR A 131 19.05 3.30 -18.61
N ASN A 132 18.40 4.34 -18.11
CA ASN A 132 17.22 4.95 -18.72
C ASN A 132 17.50 6.41 -19.13
N TRP A 133 16.95 6.83 -20.26
CA TRP A 133 17.03 8.20 -20.78
C TRP A 133 15.66 8.74 -21.18
N GLU A 134 15.53 10.06 -21.14
CA GLU A 134 14.38 10.74 -21.74
C GLU A 134 14.29 10.41 -23.23
N SER A 135 13.09 10.03 -23.68
CA SER A 135 12.84 9.73 -25.09
C SER A 135 12.69 11.03 -25.88
N PRO A 136 13.35 11.18 -27.04
CA PRO A 136 13.19 12.36 -27.91
C PRO A 136 11.87 12.34 -28.71
N GLY A 137 11.00 11.36 -28.49
CA GLY A 137 9.75 11.16 -29.25
C GLY A 137 9.97 10.38 -30.56
N GLY A 138 8.87 9.87 -31.12
CA GLY A 138 8.88 8.94 -32.27
C GLY A 138 8.78 7.47 -31.84
N ILE A 139 8.76 6.54 -32.81
CA ILE A 139 8.67 5.10 -32.57
C ILE A 139 9.76 4.42 -33.41
N ALA A 140 10.55 3.54 -32.79
CA ALA A 140 11.52 2.71 -33.52
C ALA A 140 10.81 1.61 -34.32
N ASN A 141 10.71 1.80 -35.63
CA ASN A 141 10.16 0.78 -36.55
C ASN A 141 11.27 -0.08 -37.19
N SER A 142 12.53 0.20 -36.87
CA SER A 142 13.72 -0.52 -37.32
C SER A 142 14.88 -0.35 -36.33
N TRP A 143 15.94 -1.14 -36.49
CA TRP A 143 17.17 -0.95 -35.71
C TRP A 143 17.83 0.41 -35.98
N GLU A 144 17.81 0.87 -37.24
CA GLU A 144 18.32 2.18 -37.63
C GLU A 144 17.56 3.29 -36.90
N ASP A 145 16.22 3.19 -36.79
CA ASP A 145 15.43 4.13 -35.99
C ASP A 145 15.83 4.11 -34.51
N MET A 146 16.04 2.92 -33.94
CA MET A 146 16.47 2.77 -32.54
C MET A 146 17.85 3.44 -32.32
N GLN A 147 18.80 3.23 -33.23
CA GLN A 147 20.11 3.90 -33.19
C GLN A 147 19.95 5.42 -33.28
N ASN A 148 19.09 5.91 -34.19
CA ASN A 148 18.82 7.34 -34.36
C ASN A 148 18.12 7.96 -33.15
N LEU A 149 17.28 7.21 -32.43
CA LEU A 149 16.69 7.64 -31.15
C LEU A 149 17.77 7.71 -30.07
N PHE A 150 18.62 6.69 -29.93
CA PHE A 150 19.72 6.69 -28.95
C PHE A 150 20.79 7.75 -29.25
N ALA A 151 21.00 8.12 -30.52
CA ALA A 151 21.89 9.22 -30.90
C ALA A 151 21.36 10.59 -30.47
N ARG A 152 20.03 10.74 -30.33
CA ARG A 152 19.33 11.98 -29.96
C ARG A 152 18.67 11.92 -28.58
N LYS A 153 18.97 10.90 -27.78
CA LYS A 153 18.37 10.68 -26.46
C LYS A 153 18.61 11.88 -25.54
N GLY A 154 17.63 12.15 -24.68
CA GLY A 154 17.72 13.23 -23.69
C GLY A 154 18.59 12.87 -22.49
N LYS A 155 18.33 13.50 -21.35
CA LYS A 155 19.14 13.27 -20.14
C LYS A 155 18.92 11.87 -19.59
N VAL A 156 19.94 11.36 -18.89
CA VAL A 156 19.81 10.13 -18.10
C VAL A 156 18.76 10.38 -17.01
N ILE A 157 17.77 9.50 -16.92
CA ILE A 157 16.70 9.51 -15.92
C ILE A 157 17.16 8.77 -14.65
N GLY A 158 17.89 7.69 -14.83
CA GLY A 158 18.49 6.89 -13.76
C GLY A 158 19.19 5.66 -14.30
N ALA A 159 20.03 5.07 -13.46
CA ALA A 159 20.78 3.86 -13.77
C ALA A 159 20.97 3.00 -12.52
N GLY A 160 21.14 1.69 -12.71
CA GLY A 160 21.33 0.77 -11.59
C GLY A 160 21.52 -0.68 -12.02
N LEU A 161 22.01 -1.50 -11.09
CA LEU A 161 22.22 -2.93 -11.33
C LEU A 161 20.90 -3.71 -11.26
N ARG A 162 20.73 -4.63 -12.21
CA ARG A 162 19.58 -5.55 -12.29
C ARG A 162 20.02 -6.99 -12.03
N LYS A 163 19.14 -7.77 -11.41
CA LYS A 163 19.38 -9.22 -11.21
C LYS A 163 19.24 -9.97 -12.53
N ASN A 164 18.27 -9.57 -13.36
CA ASN A 164 17.96 -10.13 -14.66
C ASN A 164 17.22 -9.06 -15.48
N VAL A 165 16.89 -9.36 -16.75
CA VAL A 165 16.14 -8.44 -17.62
C VAL A 165 14.64 -8.68 -17.44
N PHE A 166 14.13 -8.34 -16.26
CA PHE A 166 12.73 -8.51 -15.87
C PHE A 166 12.29 -7.35 -14.97
N ASP A 167 11.57 -6.39 -15.54
CA ASP A 167 11.03 -5.24 -14.80
C ASP A 167 9.59 -5.00 -15.28
N SER A 168 8.58 -5.09 -14.42
CA SER A 168 7.21 -4.75 -14.85
C SER A 168 6.94 -3.24 -14.92
N TYR A 169 7.85 -2.41 -14.36
CA TYR A 169 7.76 -0.96 -14.28
C TYR A 169 9.14 -0.32 -14.48
N SER A 170 9.20 0.96 -14.85
CA SER A 170 10.47 1.70 -14.83
C SER A 170 10.95 1.91 -13.39
N PRO A 171 12.16 1.44 -13.01
CA PRO A 171 12.67 1.58 -11.65
C PRO A 171 13.29 2.96 -11.39
N PHE A 172 13.18 3.92 -12.31
CA PHE A 172 13.81 5.24 -12.20
C PHE A 172 12.88 6.41 -12.54
N SER A 173 11.71 6.15 -13.12
CA SER A 173 10.76 7.20 -13.50
C SER A 173 9.35 6.68 -13.64
N PHE A 174 8.40 7.55 -13.30
CA PHE A 174 6.98 7.40 -13.55
C PHE A 174 6.50 7.98 -14.88
N TYR A 175 7.35 8.81 -15.50
CA TYR A 175 7.05 9.49 -16.74
C TYR A 175 7.38 8.61 -17.94
N THR A 176 6.46 8.63 -18.90
CA THR A 176 6.59 8.00 -20.22
C THR A 176 6.42 9.08 -21.27
N PRO A 177 7.16 9.03 -22.39
CA PRO A 177 8.01 7.94 -22.91
C PRO A 177 9.51 8.00 -22.50
N HIS A 178 10.22 6.87 -22.51
CA HIS A 178 11.67 6.78 -22.22
C HIS A 178 12.40 5.70 -23.04
N LEU A 179 13.74 5.78 -23.10
CA LEU A 179 14.62 4.77 -23.70
C LEU A 179 15.37 4.01 -22.59
N SER A 180 15.59 2.71 -22.80
CA SER A 180 16.29 1.84 -21.86
C SER A 180 17.34 1.00 -22.57
N LEU A 181 18.46 0.80 -21.89
CA LEU A 181 19.51 -0.12 -22.32
C LEU A 181 19.94 -0.99 -21.15
N TYR A 182 19.85 -2.29 -21.33
CA TYR A 182 20.51 -3.26 -20.47
C TYR A 182 21.84 -3.67 -21.08
N GLU A 183 22.92 -3.61 -20.30
CA GLU A 183 24.27 -3.96 -20.75
C GLU A 183 24.92 -4.92 -19.75
N GLY A 184 25.60 -5.93 -20.26
CA GLY A 184 26.35 -6.89 -19.44
C GLY A 184 27.16 -7.85 -20.28
N TYR A 185 27.67 -8.90 -19.64
CA TYR A 185 28.42 -9.96 -20.32
C TYR A 185 27.83 -11.33 -19.95
N LEU A 186 27.36 -12.07 -20.96
CA LEU A 186 26.88 -13.44 -20.77
C LEU A 186 28.05 -14.42 -20.66
N ILE A 187 27.96 -15.38 -19.73
CA ILE A 187 28.96 -16.42 -19.48
C ILE A 187 28.56 -17.72 -20.20
N VAL A 188 28.99 -17.91 -21.43
CA VAL A 188 28.67 -19.12 -22.19
C VAL A 188 29.60 -20.26 -21.75
N GLY A 189 29.05 -21.23 -21.01
CA GLY A 189 29.82 -22.37 -20.48
C GLY A 189 30.20 -23.44 -21.52
N LYS A 190 29.47 -23.51 -22.64
CA LYS A 190 29.65 -24.52 -23.69
C LYS A 190 29.33 -23.92 -25.06
N SER A 191 30.19 -24.07 -26.06
CA SER A 191 29.87 -23.61 -27.41
C SER A 191 28.64 -24.32 -27.98
N GLY A 192 27.80 -23.61 -28.73
CA GLY A 192 26.64 -24.18 -29.41
C GLY A 192 25.58 -23.17 -29.84
N LYS A 193 24.42 -23.67 -30.26
CA LYS A 193 23.27 -22.85 -30.65
C LYS A 193 22.38 -22.52 -29.46
N TYR A 194 22.07 -21.25 -29.30
CA TYR A 194 21.27 -20.66 -28.23
C TYR A 194 20.03 -20.00 -28.82
N LYS A 195 18.86 -20.27 -28.25
CA LYS A 195 17.60 -19.62 -28.63
C LYS A 195 17.31 -18.48 -27.64
N LEU A 196 17.36 -17.23 -28.07
CA LEU A 196 17.01 -16.06 -27.24
C LEU A 196 15.66 -15.52 -27.67
N ALA A 197 14.90 -14.94 -26.75
CA ALA A 197 13.59 -14.34 -27.02
C ALA A 197 13.43 -13.00 -26.29
N ILE A 198 12.48 -12.19 -26.73
CA ILE A 198 12.14 -10.89 -26.13
C ILE A 198 10.62 -10.78 -25.98
N SER A 199 10.17 -10.06 -24.95
CA SER A 199 8.76 -9.76 -24.68
C SER A 199 8.65 -8.37 -24.06
N SER A 200 8.42 -7.37 -24.91
CA SER A 200 8.37 -5.96 -24.50
C SER A 200 7.02 -5.34 -24.81
N ASP A 201 6.66 -4.31 -24.07
CA ASP A 201 5.68 -3.33 -24.50
C ASP A 201 6.41 -2.17 -25.22
N GLY A 202 6.29 -2.09 -26.53
CA GLY A 202 7.04 -1.17 -27.39
C GLY A 202 8.35 -1.74 -27.94
N PRO A 203 9.01 -1.03 -28.88
CA PRO A 203 10.04 -1.62 -29.71
C PRO A 203 11.30 -2.01 -28.95
N SER A 204 11.83 -3.20 -29.24
CA SER A 204 13.00 -3.74 -28.57
C SER A 204 13.94 -4.53 -29.49
N PHE A 205 15.22 -4.52 -29.14
CA PHE A 205 16.31 -5.13 -29.91
C PHE A 205 17.31 -5.77 -28.96
N LEU A 206 17.61 -7.05 -29.18
CA LEU A 206 18.60 -7.80 -28.43
C LEU A 206 19.81 -8.08 -29.33
N LEU A 207 20.97 -7.59 -28.91
CA LEU A 207 22.24 -7.80 -29.57
C LEU A 207 23.18 -8.64 -28.70
N ILE A 208 23.94 -9.52 -29.37
CA ILE A 208 25.06 -10.26 -28.79
C ILE A 208 26.31 -9.96 -29.61
N ASP A 209 27.38 -9.50 -28.96
CA ASP A 209 28.63 -9.07 -29.60
C ASP A 209 28.41 -8.08 -30.76
N GLY A 210 27.46 -7.15 -30.58
CA GLY A 210 27.10 -6.15 -31.58
C GLY A 210 26.22 -6.65 -32.73
N ASN A 211 25.87 -7.94 -32.76
CA ASN A 211 25.00 -8.52 -33.79
C ASN A 211 23.57 -8.67 -33.28
N ILE A 212 22.58 -8.23 -34.05
CA ILE A 212 21.16 -8.41 -33.72
C ILE A 212 20.82 -9.90 -33.71
N VAL A 213 20.36 -10.39 -32.56
CA VAL A 213 19.86 -11.77 -32.41
C VAL A 213 18.35 -11.81 -32.47
N VAL A 214 17.67 -10.85 -31.85
CA VAL A 214 16.19 -10.75 -31.83
C VAL A 214 15.79 -9.29 -31.94
N GLN A 215 14.71 -9.02 -32.67
CA GLN A 215 14.13 -7.68 -32.78
C GLN A 215 12.61 -7.77 -32.83
N TRP A 216 11.95 -6.77 -32.24
CA TRP A 216 10.51 -6.56 -32.32
C TRP A 216 10.27 -5.06 -32.47
N PRO A 217 10.32 -4.53 -33.70
CA PRO A 217 10.09 -3.11 -33.96
C PRO A 217 8.60 -2.73 -33.88
N GLY A 218 8.33 -1.41 -33.87
CA GLY A 218 6.98 -0.85 -33.88
C GLY A 218 6.27 -0.89 -32.53
N GLY A 219 5.11 -0.21 -32.44
CA GLY A 219 4.28 -0.21 -31.24
C GLY A 219 3.50 -1.52 -31.09
N HIS A 220 3.64 -2.18 -29.94
CA HIS A 220 3.00 -3.45 -29.62
C HIS A 220 2.96 -3.66 -28.10
N ASN A 221 2.08 -4.55 -27.63
CA ASN A 221 2.03 -4.96 -26.22
C ASN A 221 2.89 -6.22 -25.99
N ALA A 222 3.31 -6.43 -24.74
CA ALA A 222 4.10 -7.61 -24.35
C ALA A 222 3.34 -8.93 -24.62
N SER A 223 4.08 -9.98 -25.01
CA SER A 223 3.55 -11.34 -25.24
C SER A 223 4.33 -12.38 -24.45
N TRP A 224 3.63 -13.12 -23.57
CA TRP A 224 4.20 -14.19 -22.75
C TRP A 224 4.38 -15.52 -23.50
N GLN A 225 4.05 -15.56 -24.80
CA GLN A 225 4.13 -16.76 -25.63
C GLN A 225 5.52 -16.95 -26.26
N GLY A 226 6.41 -15.95 -26.13
CA GLY A 226 7.78 -15.97 -26.66
C GLY A 226 7.85 -16.20 -28.17
N ASP A 227 6.92 -15.59 -28.90
CA ASP A 227 6.81 -15.67 -30.36
C ASP A 227 7.95 -14.93 -31.08
N HIS A 228 8.61 -14.00 -30.38
CA HIS A 228 9.71 -13.19 -30.91
C HIS A 228 11.04 -13.75 -30.39
N PHE A 229 11.66 -14.60 -31.20
CA PHE A 229 12.91 -15.28 -30.86
C PHE A 229 13.89 -15.33 -32.03
N GLY A 230 15.16 -15.56 -31.69
CA GLY A 230 16.25 -15.78 -32.62
C GLY A 230 17.18 -16.90 -32.14
N ILE A 231 17.92 -17.50 -33.05
CA ILE A 231 18.93 -18.51 -32.75
C ILE A 231 20.30 -17.92 -33.08
N VAL A 232 21.21 -17.93 -32.11
CA VAL A 232 22.58 -17.47 -32.25
C VAL A 232 23.55 -18.59 -31.91
N GLU A 233 24.66 -18.68 -32.62
CA GLU A 233 25.75 -19.60 -32.31
C GLU A 233 26.79 -18.87 -31.46
N LEU A 234 27.05 -19.37 -30.25
CA LEU A 234 27.97 -18.76 -29.30
C LEU A 234 29.08 -19.73 -28.96
N GLU A 235 30.29 -19.21 -28.81
CA GLU A 235 31.44 -19.96 -28.34
C GLU A 235 31.49 -20.02 -26.81
N LYS A 236 32.27 -20.94 -26.24
CA LYS A 236 32.53 -20.93 -24.80
C LYS A 236 33.33 -19.67 -24.45
N GLY A 237 32.76 -18.77 -23.64
CA GLY A 237 33.42 -17.52 -23.28
C GLY A 237 32.48 -16.45 -22.75
N LEU A 238 32.97 -15.22 -22.73
CA LEU A 238 32.18 -14.03 -22.41
C LEU A 238 31.68 -13.39 -23.71
N HIS A 239 30.39 -13.08 -23.75
CA HIS A 239 29.74 -12.42 -24.88
C HIS A 239 29.07 -11.13 -24.41
N ARG A 240 29.28 -10.02 -25.13
CA ARG A 240 28.64 -8.73 -24.82
C ARG A 240 27.14 -8.85 -25.05
N PHE A 241 26.35 -8.40 -24.09
CA PHE A 241 24.89 -8.45 -24.11
C PHE A 241 24.34 -7.03 -24.07
N GLU A 242 23.48 -6.71 -25.03
CA GLU A 242 22.83 -5.41 -25.11
C GLU A 242 21.35 -5.59 -25.45
N PHE A 243 20.47 -5.09 -24.59
CA PHE A 243 19.03 -5.09 -24.84
C PHE A 243 18.50 -3.65 -24.82
N TYR A 244 18.17 -3.16 -26.02
CA TYR A 244 17.59 -1.85 -26.26
C TYR A 244 16.08 -1.95 -26.21
N TRP A 245 15.46 -0.97 -25.57
CA TRP A 245 14.00 -0.88 -25.49
C TRP A 245 13.54 0.57 -25.48
N GLN A 246 12.39 0.83 -26.10
CA GLN A 246 11.71 2.10 -26.04
C GLN A 246 10.33 1.92 -25.40
N ALA A 247 10.12 2.58 -24.27
CA ALA A 247 8.82 2.67 -23.62
C ALA A 247 7.98 3.73 -24.33
N LEU A 248 6.86 3.31 -24.93
CA LEU A 248 5.93 4.20 -25.62
C LEU A 248 4.78 4.67 -24.72
N TRP A 249 4.35 3.82 -23.79
CA TRP A 249 3.14 4.02 -22.98
C TRP A 249 3.45 3.97 -21.49
N GLY A 250 2.49 4.46 -20.68
CA GLY A 250 2.50 4.71 -19.23
C GLY A 250 2.89 3.56 -18.31
N MET A 251 2.44 3.63 -17.06
CA MET A 251 2.86 2.75 -15.97
C MET A 251 2.49 1.25 -16.14
N ASP A 252 1.81 0.86 -17.21
CA ASP A 252 1.51 -0.55 -17.56
C ASP A 252 2.50 -1.20 -18.54
N ALA A 253 3.64 -0.54 -18.81
CA ALA A 253 4.65 -1.07 -19.74
C ALA A 253 5.52 -2.15 -19.10
N GLN A 254 5.11 -3.41 -19.27
CA GLN A 254 5.89 -4.60 -18.88
C GLN A 254 7.21 -4.66 -19.65
N LYS A 255 8.35 -4.72 -18.94
CA LYS A 255 9.66 -5.03 -19.52
C LYS A 255 10.01 -6.49 -19.28
N VAL A 256 10.14 -7.25 -20.36
CA VAL A 256 10.78 -8.56 -20.26
C VAL A 256 11.71 -8.81 -21.45
N ALA A 257 13.01 -8.95 -21.21
CA ALA A 257 13.83 -9.70 -22.15
C ALA A 257 13.93 -11.13 -21.63
N VAL A 258 13.10 -12.02 -22.20
CA VAL A 258 13.12 -13.42 -21.82
C VAL A 258 14.11 -14.20 -22.68
N CYS A 259 15.39 -14.25 -22.32
CA CYS A 259 16.28 -15.17 -23.01
C CYS A 259 16.30 -16.54 -22.31
N SER A 260 15.77 -17.56 -22.98
CA SER A 260 15.95 -18.95 -22.57
C SER A 260 17.33 -19.44 -23.01
N ILE A 261 18.34 -19.27 -22.17
CA ILE A 261 19.64 -19.89 -22.40
C ILE A 261 19.52 -21.41 -22.13
N THR A 262 19.68 -22.18 -23.22
CA THR A 262 19.89 -23.64 -23.34
C THR A 262 18.69 -24.58 -23.17
N ASN A 263 18.48 -25.45 -24.17
CA ASN A 263 18.14 -26.88 -24.12
C ASN A 263 17.27 -27.48 -22.98
N TRP A 264 16.41 -26.74 -22.29
CA TRP A 264 15.51 -27.28 -21.27
C TRP A 264 14.12 -27.48 -21.86
N LYS A 265 13.88 -28.68 -22.39
CA LYS A 265 12.51 -29.15 -22.59
C LYS A 265 11.82 -29.12 -21.23
N ASN A 266 10.74 -28.33 -21.10
CA ASN A 266 9.78 -28.54 -20.04
C ASN A 266 9.21 -29.97 -20.21
N PRO A 267 9.44 -30.91 -19.26
CA PRO A 267 8.92 -32.27 -19.37
C PRO A 267 7.38 -32.31 -19.26
N SER A 268 6.76 -31.26 -18.73
CA SER A 268 5.32 -31.16 -18.51
C SER A 268 4.74 -30.03 -19.37
N ARG A 269 4.08 -30.40 -20.47
CA ARG A 269 3.26 -29.53 -21.32
C ARG A 269 2.00 -29.01 -20.59
N GLN A 270 2.15 -28.33 -19.46
CA GLN A 270 1.00 -27.67 -18.83
C GLN A 270 1.09 -26.14 -18.92
N PHE A 271 2.29 -25.53 -18.97
CA PHE A 271 2.43 -24.10 -19.25
C PHE A 271 3.75 -23.76 -19.99
N ASN A 272 3.66 -23.07 -21.13
CA ASN A 272 4.81 -22.58 -21.94
C ASN A 272 5.30 -21.20 -21.44
N TYR A 273 5.83 -21.12 -20.21
CA TYR A 273 6.46 -19.88 -19.75
C TYR A 273 7.97 -19.91 -20.00
N TYR A 274 8.47 -18.95 -20.78
CA TYR A 274 9.90 -18.70 -20.91
C TYR A 274 10.43 -18.12 -19.57
N LYS A 275 11.67 -18.45 -19.17
CA LYS A 275 12.31 -17.93 -17.94
C LYS A 275 13.30 -16.80 -18.29
N PRO A 276 13.34 -15.69 -17.50
CA PRO A 276 14.38 -14.66 -17.67
C PRO A 276 15.78 -15.26 -17.56
N VAL A 277 16.76 -14.65 -18.23
CA VAL A 277 18.17 -15.04 -18.08
C VAL A 277 18.54 -14.95 -16.59
N PRO A 278 18.98 -16.04 -15.96
CA PRO A 278 19.31 -16.03 -14.55
C PRO A 278 20.52 -15.13 -14.29
N ARG A 279 20.58 -14.51 -13.11
CA ARG A 279 21.64 -13.55 -12.75
C ARG A 279 23.03 -14.17 -12.90
N GLU A 280 23.13 -15.45 -12.57
CA GLU A 280 24.35 -16.26 -12.54
C GLU A 280 24.98 -16.38 -13.94
N GLN A 281 24.18 -16.20 -14.99
CA GLN A 281 24.59 -16.27 -16.38
C GLN A 281 25.26 -14.97 -16.86
N PHE A 282 25.19 -13.89 -16.07
CA PHE A 282 25.94 -12.66 -16.31
C PHE A 282 27.23 -12.64 -15.48
N LEU A 283 28.31 -12.06 -16.03
CA LEU A 283 29.53 -11.75 -15.29
C LEU A 283 29.19 -10.88 -14.07
N ASP A 284 29.65 -11.25 -12.86
CA ASP A 284 29.33 -10.47 -11.67
C ASP A 284 30.17 -9.18 -11.61
N CYS A 285 29.72 -8.20 -10.84
CA CYS A 285 30.53 -7.09 -10.39
C CYS A 285 30.92 -7.29 -8.92
N TYR A 286 31.90 -6.53 -8.46
CA TYR A 286 32.13 -6.40 -7.03
C TYR A 286 30.92 -5.72 -6.36
N ARG A 287 30.58 -6.19 -5.15
CA ARG A 287 29.61 -5.57 -4.26
C ARG A 287 30.26 -4.45 -3.48
N THR A 288 29.47 -3.47 -3.07
CA THR A 288 29.93 -2.29 -2.35
C THR A 288 29.14 -2.09 -1.08
N GLU A 289 29.84 -1.68 -0.04
CA GLU A 289 29.26 -1.16 1.20
C GLU A 289 29.76 0.28 1.37
N VAL A 290 28.83 1.22 1.45
CA VAL A 290 29.11 2.65 1.52
C VAL A 290 29.08 3.08 2.99
N GLY A 291 30.18 3.65 3.47
CA GLY A 291 30.30 4.20 4.80
C GLY A 291 29.73 5.61 4.92
N GLU A 292 29.76 6.10 6.16
CA GLU A 292 29.25 7.41 6.55
C GLU A 292 29.89 8.56 5.77
N LEU A 293 29.15 9.66 5.67
CA LEU A 293 29.66 10.93 5.17
C LEU A 293 30.67 11.52 6.16
N GLU A 294 31.91 11.66 5.73
CA GLU A 294 32.94 12.33 6.49
C GLU A 294 33.15 13.75 5.98
N HIS A 295 33.33 14.70 6.91
CA HIS A 295 33.68 16.08 6.61
C HIS A 295 35.10 16.40 7.07
N TYR A 296 35.83 17.20 6.30
CA TYR A 296 37.25 17.50 6.54
C TYR A 296 37.47 18.13 7.93
N ASP A 297 36.72 19.18 8.28
CA ASP A 297 36.86 19.95 9.52
C ASP A 297 35.88 19.59 10.65
N ARG A 298 35.13 18.49 10.55
CA ARG A 298 34.14 18.10 11.59
C ARG A 298 34.38 16.67 12.05
N ASP A 299 33.99 16.40 13.29
CA ASP A 299 34.08 15.06 13.88
C ASP A 299 32.91 14.17 13.46
N TRP A 300 31.78 14.76 13.10
CA TRP A 300 30.60 14.06 12.59
C TRP A 300 29.85 14.90 11.55
N SER A 301 29.02 14.23 10.76
CA SER A 301 28.11 14.86 9.80
C SER A 301 26.77 14.14 9.81
N ALA A 302 25.69 14.93 9.68
CA ALA A 302 24.39 14.38 9.41
C ALA A 302 24.44 13.58 8.10
N ASP A 303 23.92 12.37 8.14
CA ASP A 303 23.96 11.44 7.03
C ASP A 303 22.81 10.44 7.15
N PHE A 304 22.38 9.89 6.02
CA PHE A 304 21.52 8.73 6.03
C PHE A 304 21.59 7.94 4.73
N TYR A 305 21.17 6.68 4.81
CA TYR A 305 20.82 5.87 3.67
C TYR A 305 19.38 5.35 3.82
N PHE A 306 18.82 4.83 2.74
CA PHE A 306 17.45 4.33 2.72
C PHE A 306 17.34 3.07 1.86
N THR A 307 16.34 2.25 2.15
CA THR A 307 15.99 1.08 1.35
C THR A 307 14.50 1.05 1.08
N GLN A 308 14.12 0.73 -0.15
CA GLN A 308 12.73 0.43 -0.46
C GLN A 308 12.43 -1.03 -0.12
N ASN A 309 11.47 -1.25 0.78
CA ASN A 309 11.23 -2.56 1.38
C ASN A 309 10.10 -3.34 0.73
N THR A 310 9.00 -2.67 0.38
CA THR A 310 7.84 -3.30 -0.25
C THR A 310 6.96 -2.24 -0.92
N PHE A 311 6.00 -2.69 -1.73
CA PHE A 311 4.89 -1.89 -2.21
C PHE A 311 3.57 -2.56 -1.81
N LEU A 312 2.51 -1.76 -1.67
CA LEU A 312 1.15 -2.24 -1.43
C LEU A 312 0.21 -1.59 -2.46
N PRO A 313 -0.43 -2.36 -3.35
CA PRO A 313 -1.42 -1.81 -4.26
C PRO A 313 -2.69 -1.41 -3.50
N SER A 314 -3.32 -0.35 -3.99
CA SER A 314 -4.63 0.16 -3.59
C SER A 314 -5.49 0.37 -4.84
N GLU A 315 -6.80 0.46 -4.67
CA GLU A 315 -7.68 0.88 -5.76
C GLU A 315 -7.35 2.29 -6.30
N PHE A 316 -6.69 3.12 -5.49
CA PHE A 316 -6.38 4.51 -5.82
C PHE A 316 -4.90 4.76 -6.15
N GLY A 317 -4.09 3.70 -6.25
CA GLY A 317 -2.67 3.81 -6.56
C GLY A 317 -1.85 2.69 -5.95
N PHE A 318 -0.58 2.96 -5.67
CA PHE A 318 0.24 2.03 -4.88
C PHE A 318 1.14 2.81 -3.95
N MET A 319 1.33 2.23 -2.78
CA MET A 319 2.09 2.82 -1.70
C MET A 319 3.46 2.17 -1.63
N LEU A 320 4.48 2.94 -1.25
CA LEU A 320 5.87 2.50 -1.23
C LEU A 320 6.42 2.63 0.18
N LEU A 321 6.83 1.53 0.78
CA LEU A 321 7.44 1.52 2.11
C LEU A 321 8.96 1.64 2.00
N TYR A 322 9.50 2.64 2.69
CA TYR A 322 10.93 2.86 2.83
C TYR A 322 11.35 2.74 4.29
N ASN A 323 12.55 2.23 4.50
CA ASN A 323 13.26 2.35 5.76
C ASN A 323 14.40 3.34 5.58
N PHE A 324 14.53 4.27 6.52
CA PHE A 324 15.60 5.27 6.56
C PHE A 324 16.45 5.03 7.80
N TYR A 325 17.77 5.19 7.63
CA TYR A 325 18.76 4.89 8.66
C TYR A 325 19.77 6.03 8.74
N ALA A 326 19.83 6.67 9.90
CA ALA A 326 20.90 7.59 10.29
C ALA A 326 21.98 6.83 11.09
N PRO A 327 23.26 7.22 10.98
CA PRO A 327 24.30 6.67 11.85
C PRO A 327 23.97 6.92 13.33
N GLN A 328 23.88 5.85 14.10
CA GLN A 328 23.56 5.92 15.52
C GLN A 328 24.77 6.43 16.32
N ARG A 329 24.58 7.56 17.00
CA ARG A 329 25.57 8.21 17.84
C ARG A 329 24.96 8.44 19.22
N GLU A 330 25.73 8.13 20.25
CA GLU A 330 25.28 8.28 21.63
C GLU A 330 24.95 9.76 21.92
N GLY A 331 23.81 10.00 22.59
CA GLY A 331 23.36 11.35 22.96
C GLY A 331 22.83 12.24 21.83
N HIS A 332 22.79 11.75 20.59
CA HIS A 332 22.25 12.49 19.45
C HIS A 332 20.72 12.33 19.32
N LEU A 333 20.06 13.38 18.82
CA LEU A 333 18.63 13.39 18.48
C LEU A 333 18.43 13.47 16.96
N TYR A 334 17.40 12.81 16.45
CA TYR A 334 17.13 12.67 15.02
C TYR A 334 15.69 13.05 14.70
N GLN A 335 15.51 14.01 13.81
CA GLN A 335 14.21 14.47 13.32
C GLN A 335 14.14 14.38 11.80
N TRP A 336 13.07 13.79 11.29
CA TRP A 336 12.85 13.56 9.87
C TRP A 336 11.71 14.42 9.34
N ASP A 337 11.91 15.00 8.17
CA ASP A 337 10.86 15.55 7.32
C ASP A 337 10.91 14.85 5.96
N PHE A 338 9.88 14.08 5.62
CA PHE A 338 9.86 13.27 4.40
C PHE A 338 9.41 14.05 3.16
N GLY A 339 9.01 15.31 3.31
CA GLY A 339 8.55 16.17 2.22
C GLY A 339 7.14 15.89 1.72
N ASP A 340 6.38 15.04 2.41
CA ASP A 340 4.96 14.74 2.15
C ASP A 340 4.02 15.26 3.27
N GLY A 341 4.58 15.97 4.25
CA GLY A 341 3.86 16.49 5.42
C GLY A 341 4.01 15.61 6.67
N VAL A 342 4.55 14.39 6.55
CA VAL A 342 4.83 13.52 7.70
C VAL A 342 6.21 13.82 8.27
N ARG A 343 6.29 13.83 9.60
CA ARG A 343 7.54 13.91 10.37
C ARG A 343 7.62 12.78 11.37
N GLN A 344 8.83 12.29 11.60
CA GLN A 344 9.11 11.22 12.55
C GLN A 344 10.42 11.51 13.30
N GLU A 345 10.64 10.78 14.39
CA GLU A 345 11.83 10.89 15.22
C GLU A 345 12.51 9.52 15.36
N GLY A 346 13.82 9.53 15.59
CA GLY A 346 14.63 8.33 15.80
C GLY A 346 15.64 8.07 14.68
N ALA A 347 16.68 7.29 14.98
CA ALA A 347 17.75 7.01 14.02
C ALA A 347 17.33 6.01 12.91
N GLU A 348 16.33 5.17 13.17
CA GLU A 348 15.74 4.26 12.20
C GLU A 348 14.23 4.49 12.15
N VAL A 349 13.71 4.76 10.94
CA VAL A 349 12.30 5.10 10.74
C VAL A 349 11.73 4.39 9.52
N GLU A 350 10.48 3.92 9.65
CA GLU A 350 9.69 3.37 8.56
C GLU A 350 8.69 4.40 8.07
N HIS A 351 8.73 4.68 6.77
CA HIS A 351 7.87 5.68 6.16
C HIS A 351 7.26 5.17 4.86
N VAL A 352 5.95 5.30 4.75
CA VAL A 352 5.13 4.97 3.59
C VAL A 352 4.83 6.24 2.80
N TYR A 353 5.28 6.29 1.56
CA TYR A 353 4.78 7.24 0.57
C TYR A 353 3.48 6.71 -0.04
N LEU A 354 2.42 7.50 0.05
CA LEU A 354 1.08 7.13 -0.43
C LEU A 354 0.98 7.09 -1.96
N SER A 355 1.94 7.70 -2.65
CA SER A 355 2.05 7.68 -4.09
C SER A 355 3.51 7.76 -4.56
N PRO A 356 3.81 7.19 -5.73
CA PRO A 356 4.84 7.68 -6.63
C PRO A 356 5.09 9.19 -6.59
N GLY A 357 6.34 9.60 -6.43
CA GLY A 357 6.66 11.02 -6.53
C GLY A 357 8.12 11.37 -6.34
N ARG A 358 8.34 12.68 -6.22
CA ARG A 358 9.63 13.26 -5.88
C ARG A 358 9.47 13.98 -4.54
N TYR A 359 10.20 13.51 -3.55
CA TYR A 359 10.06 13.93 -2.16
C TYR A 359 11.39 14.46 -1.63
N ARG A 360 11.35 15.58 -0.92
CA ARG A 360 12.55 16.20 -0.32
C ARG A 360 12.69 15.70 1.11
N VAL A 361 13.49 14.64 1.30
CA VAL A 361 13.75 14.04 2.61
C VAL A 361 14.88 14.80 3.29
N THR A 362 14.61 15.28 4.50
CA THR A 362 15.59 15.98 5.34
C THR A 362 15.70 15.29 6.69
N LEU A 363 16.93 14.97 7.07
CA LEU A 363 17.29 14.62 8.44
C LEU A 363 17.90 15.85 9.10
N THR A 364 17.40 16.21 10.28
CA THR A 364 18.05 17.10 11.24
C THR A 364 18.60 16.24 12.37
N GLU A 365 19.92 16.27 12.53
CA GLU A 365 20.63 15.61 13.64
C GLU A 365 21.16 16.67 14.60
N THR A 366 20.82 16.53 15.89
CA THR A 366 21.28 17.42 16.96
C THR A 366 22.26 16.66 17.84
N GLY A 367 23.51 17.14 17.91
CA GLY A 367 24.55 16.56 18.75
C GLY A 367 24.36 16.87 20.24
N GLU A 368 25.14 16.20 21.10
CA GLU A 368 25.12 16.42 22.56
C GLU A 368 25.44 17.87 22.99
N ASP A 369 26.22 18.57 22.16
CA ASP A 369 26.58 19.98 22.35
C ASP A 369 25.48 20.96 21.89
N GLY A 370 24.35 20.43 21.39
CA GLY A 370 23.24 21.19 20.83
C GLY A 370 23.49 21.69 19.40
N MET A 371 24.59 21.31 18.75
CA MET A 371 24.81 21.67 17.34
C MET A 371 23.90 20.86 16.43
N GLU A 372 23.17 21.56 15.57
CA GLU A 372 22.31 20.95 14.56
C GLU A 372 23.00 20.87 13.19
N GLN A 373 22.88 19.72 12.54
CA GLN A 373 23.26 19.54 11.14
C GLN A 373 22.09 18.96 10.36
N ASN A 374 21.89 19.47 9.15
CA ASN A 374 20.87 18.99 8.24
C ASN A 374 21.51 18.24 7.07
N PHE A 375 20.92 17.11 6.71
CA PHE A 375 21.24 16.38 5.48
C PHE A 375 19.97 16.18 4.67
N THR A 376 19.97 16.65 3.41
CA THR A 376 18.77 16.66 2.57
C THR A 376 19.03 16.01 1.23
N ILE A 377 18.10 15.16 0.80
CA ILE A 377 18.06 14.60 -0.55
C ILE A 377 16.67 14.75 -1.17
N THR A 378 16.62 14.61 -2.48
CA THR A 378 15.44 14.49 -3.31
C THR A 378 15.32 13.03 -3.72
N LEU A 379 14.44 12.31 -3.03
CA LEU A 379 14.11 10.92 -3.29
C LEU A 379 13.07 10.83 -4.40
N ASN A 380 13.36 10.09 -5.46
CA ASN A 380 12.37 9.70 -6.45
C ASN A 380 11.81 8.34 -6.02
N THR A 381 10.60 8.31 -5.47
CA THR A 381 10.02 7.12 -4.85
C THR A 381 9.37 6.27 -5.93
N VAL A 382 10.09 5.33 -6.54
CA VAL A 382 9.63 4.47 -7.67
C VAL A 382 9.40 3.03 -7.25
N CYS A 383 8.54 2.28 -7.94
CA CYS A 383 8.36 0.86 -7.60
C CYS A 383 9.62 0.08 -8.01
N GLU A 384 10.38 -0.45 -7.04
CA GLU A 384 11.48 -1.36 -7.35
C GLU A 384 10.94 -2.76 -7.68
N PRO A 385 11.26 -3.33 -8.86
CA PRO A 385 10.76 -4.66 -9.25
C PRO A 385 11.31 -5.82 -8.41
N LYS A 386 12.23 -5.56 -7.47
CA LYS A 386 12.91 -6.59 -6.66
C LYS A 386 12.05 -7.13 -5.51
N LEU A 387 10.83 -6.62 -5.34
CA LEU A 387 9.99 -6.87 -4.18
C LEU A 387 9.20 -8.18 -4.35
N THR A 388 9.75 -9.26 -3.76
CA THR A 388 9.27 -10.64 -3.90
C THR A 388 8.28 -11.10 -2.82
N ASP A 389 7.84 -10.22 -1.91
CA ASP A 389 6.84 -10.59 -0.92
C ASP A 389 5.43 -10.49 -1.51
N TYR A 390 4.90 -11.65 -1.93
CA TYR A 390 3.54 -11.76 -2.46
C TYR A 390 2.47 -11.83 -1.37
N ASN A 391 2.83 -11.88 -0.08
CA ASN A 391 1.84 -11.97 1.00
C ASN A 391 1.15 -10.62 1.23
N PHE A 392 0.03 -10.42 0.55
CA PHE A 392 -0.78 -9.21 0.66
C PHE A 392 -1.18 -8.89 2.11
N LYS A 393 -1.64 -9.90 2.89
CA LYS A 393 -2.11 -9.69 4.26
C LYS A 393 -1.00 -9.20 5.19
N SER A 394 0.19 -9.79 5.10
CA SER A 394 1.36 -9.36 5.90
C SER A 394 1.76 -7.93 5.59
N ARG A 395 1.79 -7.57 4.29
CA ARG A 395 2.07 -6.20 3.86
C ARG A 395 1.00 -5.24 4.36
N LEU A 396 -0.28 -5.54 4.15
CA LEU A 396 -1.38 -4.71 4.62
C LEU A 396 -1.26 -4.37 6.11
N GLN A 397 -0.96 -5.35 6.96
CA GLN A 397 -0.80 -5.13 8.40
C GLN A 397 0.38 -4.18 8.74
N ARG A 398 1.50 -4.28 8.04
CA ARG A 398 2.64 -3.37 8.25
C ARG A 398 2.33 -1.94 7.83
N TYR A 399 1.70 -1.75 6.67
CA TYR A 399 1.29 -0.42 6.19
C TYR A 399 0.22 0.18 7.10
N HIS A 400 -0.78 -0.61 7.46
CA HIS A 400 -1.83 -0.22 8.39
C HIS A 400 -1.27 0.28 9.72
N LYS A 401 -0.33 -0.45 10.33
CA LYS A 401 0.33 -0.02 11.57
C LYS A 401 0.96 1.37 11.45
N ILE A 402 1.72 1.61 10.38
CA ILE A 402 2.40 2.89 10.14
C ILE A 402 1.36 4.02 9.92
N MET A 403 0.32 3.77 9.12
CA MET A 403 -0.69 4.78 8.79
C MET A 403 -1.55 5.21 9.97
N ARG A 404 -1.69 4.37 11.00
CA ARG A 404 -2.38 4.76 12.24
C ARG A 404 -1.66 5.89 12.98
N GLU A 405 -0.37 6.08 12.74
CA GLU A 405 0.45 7.10 13.38
C GLU A 405 0.55 8.38 12.54
N TYR A 406 -0.01 8.40 11.32
CA TYR A 406 0.11 9.53 10.42
C TYR A 406 -0.79 10.70 10.82
N PRO A 407 -0.29 11.95 10.76
CA PRO A 407 -1.11 13.13 10.91
C PRO A 407 -1.91 13.34 9.61
N LEU A 408 -3.16 12.88 9.55
CA LEU A 408 -4.01 13.02 8.35
C LEU A 408 -4.39 14.47 8.01
N ASP A 409 -4.05 15.43 8.88
CA ASP A 409 -4.22 16.85 8.63
C ASP A 409 -3.32 17.34 7.50
N GLY A 410 -3.91 17.99 6.50
CA GLY A 410 -3.20 18.49 5.32
C GLY A 410 -3.05 17.48 4.19
N PHE A 411 -3.49 16.23 4.38
CA PHE A 411 -3.53 15.24 3.30
C PHE A 411 -4.55 15.65 2.24
N LYS A 412 -4.21 15.39 0.99
CA LYS A 412 -5.07 15.61 -0.18
C LYS A 412 -6.12 14.52 -0.30
N PHE A 413 -7.14 14.78 -1.11
CA PHE A 413 -8.23 13.84 -1.33
C PHE A 413 -7.75 12.43 -1.74
N ASN A 414 -6.86 12.33 -2.72
CA ASN A 414 -6.32 11.05 -3.19
C ASN A 414 -5.49 10.32 -2.13
N GLU A 415 -4.75 11.03 -1.29
CA GLU A 415 -3.98 10.47 -0.18
C GLU A 415 -4.90 9.89 0.89
N LEU A 416 -5.97 10.61 1.25
CA LEU A 416 -7.00 10.13 2.18
C LEU A 416 -7.74 8.90 1.65
N LEU A 417 -8.00 8.81 0.35
CA LEU A 417 -8.64 7.63 -0.26
C LEU A 417 -7.76 6.38 -0.15
N VAL A 418 -6.44 6.52 -0.28
CA VAL A 418 -5.49 5.42 -0.08
C VAL A 418 -5.49 4.96 1.38
N VAL A 419 -5.49 5.90 2.34
CA VAL A 419 -5.57 5.57 3.77
C VAL A 419 -6.91 4.89 4.11
N TRP A 420 -8.02 5.38 3.53
CA TRP A 420 -9.33 4.75 3.66
C TRP A 420 -9.36 3.32 3.13
N ASP A 421 -8.76 3.08 1.96
CA ASP A 421 -8.70 1.74 1.38
C ASP A 421 -7.92 0.77 2.28
N VAL A 422 -6.80 1.21 2.87
CA VAL A 422 -6.05 0.43 3.87
C VAL A 422 -6.88 0.17 5.12
N ALA A 423 -7.54 1.20 5.67
CA ALA A 423 -8.36 1.08 6.87
C ALA A 423 -9.53 0.10 6.68
N ARG A 424 -10.22 0.19 5.54
CA ARG A 424 -11.31 -0.71 5.15
C ARG A 424 -10.82 -2.15 5.03
N GLN A 425 -9.72 -2.38 4.33
CA GLN A 425 -9.17 -3.73 4.14
C GLN A 425 -8.60 -4.34 5.42
N ALA A 426 -8.11 -3.50 6.34
CA ALA A 426 -7.64 -3.92 7.65
C ALA A 426 -8.76 -4.05 8.70
N GLU A 427 -10.01 -3.68 8.34
CA GLU A 427 -11.17 -3.66 9.23
C GLU A 427 -10.91 -2.82 10.50
N ASP A 428 -10.25 -1.66 10.36
CA ASP A 428 -9.92 -0.77 11.49
C ASP A 428 -10.95 0.37 11.63
N PRO A 429 -11.89 0.27 12.58
CA PRO A 429 -12.94 1.28 12.74
C PRO A 429 -12.41 2.63 13.26
N GLU A 430 -11.30 2.65 14.01
CA GLU A 430 -10.72 3.91 14.51
C GLU A 430 -10.12 4.72 13.36
N LEU A 431 -9.37 4.04 12.49
CA LEU A 431 -8.77 4.68 11.33
C LEU A 431 -9.84 5.08 10.31
N LEU A 432 -10.87 4.24 10.10
CA LEU A 432 -12.04 4.58 9.28
C LEU A 432 -12.77 5.82 9.80
N LEU A 433 -13.00 5.92 11.12
CA LEU A 433 -13.59 7.09 11.74
C LEU A 433 -12.77 8.35 11.48
N HIS A 434 -11.44 8.26 11.69
CA HIS A 434 -10.55 9.41 11.54
C HIS A 434 -10.46 9.88 10.08
N VAL A 435 -10.23 8.96 9.13
CA VAL A 435 -10.13 9.28 7.70
C VAL A 435 -11.47 9.72 7.13
N GLY A 436 -12.58 9.12 7.56
CA GLY A 436 -13.94 9.48 7.15
C GLY A 436 -14.25 10.95 7.43
N LYS A 437 -13.91 11.45 8.64
CA LYS A 437 -14.06 12.87 8.99
C LYS A 437 -13.28 13.80 8.08
N LYS A 438 -12.06 13.40 7.67
CA LYS A 438 -11.21 14.19 6.78
C LYS A 438 -11.68 14.15 5.33
N LEU A 439 -12.35 13.08 4.91
CA LEU A 439 -12.87 12.90 3.55
C LEU A 439 -14.13 13.74 3.28
N LEU A 440 -15.00 13.97 4.29
CA LEU A 440 -16.31 14.64 4.11
C LEU A 440 -16.25 15.92 3.26
N PRO A 441 -15.38 16.92 3.55
CA PRO A 441 -15.37 18.17 2.79
C PRO A 441 -15.02 17.98 1.31
N PHE A 442 -14.12 17.02 1.01
CA PHE A 442 -13.74 16.69 -0.36
C PHE A 442 -14.87 15.96 -1.08
N LEU A 443 -15.47 14.95 -0.43
CA LEU A 443 -16.58 14.19 -1.01
C LEU A 443 -17.74 15.10 -1.38
N PHE A 444 -18.14 16.02 -0.49
CA PHE A 444 -19.27 16.92 -0.75
C PHE A 444 -18.94 17.94 -1.85
N SER A 445 -17.72 18.46 -1.85
CA SER A 445 -17.27 19.37 -2.91
C SER A 445 -17.25 18.70 -4.29
N GLU A 446 -16.75 17.47 -4.38
CA GLU A 446 -16.71 16.70 -5.63
C GLU A 446 -18.11 16.25 -6.05
N LEU A 447 -18.95 15.85 -5.09
CA LEU A 447 -20.32 15.40 -5.33
C LEU A 447 -21.20 16.52 -5.90
N ARG A 448 -21.06 17.78 -5.45
CA ARG A 448 -21.76 18.93 -6.06
C ARG A 448 -21.42 19.17 -7.53
N ASN A 449 -20.35 18.55 -8.02
CA ASN A 449 -19.92 18.59 -9.42
C ASN A 449 -20.09 17.22 -10.11
N TRP A 450 -20.96 16.35 -9.59
CA TRP A 450 -21.14 14.97 -10.05
C TRP A 450 -21.40 14.83 -11.56
N GLU A 451 -22.04 15.82 -12.20
CA GLU A 451 -22.29 15.81 -13.65
C GLU A 451 -21.00 15.71 -14.47
N ARG A 452 -19.89 16.21 -13.93
CA ARG A 452 -18.56 16.14 -14.54
C ARG A 452 -17.75 14.93 -14.08
N ASN A 453 -18.18 14.25 -13.02
CA ASN A 453 -17.47 13.15 -12.38
C ASN A 453 -18.46 12.10 -11.83
N LEU A 454 -19.24 11.44 -12.68
CA LEU A 454 -20.19 10.39 -12.27
C LEU A 454 -19.61 9.33 -11.31
N PRO A 455 -18.34 8.88 -11.43
CA PRO A 455 -17.73 7.96 -10.48
C PRO A 455 -17.76 8.41 -9.01
N ILE A 456 -17.83 9.72 -8.72
CA ILE A 456 -17.85 10.23 -7.34
C ILE A 456 -19.04 9.68 -6.53
N ILE A 457 -20.20 9.51 -7.17
CA ILE A 457 -21.41 9.04 -6.50
C ILE A 457 -21.20 7.63 -5.94
N LYS A 458 -20.63 6.74 -6.76
CA LYS A 458 -20.29 5.38 -6.34
C LYS A 458 -19.22 5.38 -5.25
N LEU A 459 -18.27 6.30 -5.31
CA LEU A 459 -17.23 6.42 -4.29
C LEU A 459 -17.82 6.85 -2.93
N CYS A 460 -18.71 7.84 -2.91
CA CYS A 460 -19.41 8.27 -1.70
C CYS A 460 -20.18 7.12 -1.05
N ILE A 461 -20.99 6.39 -1.82
CA ILE A 461 -21.77 5.24 -1.34
C ILE A 461 -20.84 4.19 -0.73
N ARG A 462 -19.76 3.79 -1.43
CA ARG A 462 -18.80 2.79 -0.92
C ARG A 462 -18.11 3.22 0.38
N ILE A 463 -17.78 4.50 0.51
CA ILE A 463 -17.19 5.04 1.73
C ILE A 463 -18.21 4.97 2.87
N ALA A 464 -19.45 5.38 2.63
CA ALA A 464 -20.54 5.31 3.62
C ALA A 464 -20.83 3.86 4.04
N GLU A 465 -20.83 2.90 3.12
CA GLU A 465 -20.97 1.46 3.40
C GLU A 465 -19.87 0.98 4.35
N SER A 466 -18.60 1.34 4.08
CA SER A 466 -17.48 0.94 4.95
C SER A 466 -17.58 1.53 6.36
N LEU A 467 -18.19 2.70 6.51
CA LEU A 467 -18.45 3.39 7.78
C LEU A 467 -19.72 2.87 8.48
N SER A 468 -20.54 2.07 7.79
CA SER A 468 -21.78 1.48 8.33
C SER A 468 -21.55 0.12 9.01
N GLY A 469 -20.30 -0.17 9.40
CA GLY A 469 -19.88 -1.41 10.06
C GLY A 469 -20.47 -1.60 11.47
N ASP A 470 -19.71 -2.16 12.40
CA ASP A 470 -20.20 -2.40 13.77
C ASP A 470 -19.84 -1.28 14.77
N ASP A 471 -19.00 -0.31 14.37
CA ASP A 471 -18.61 0.80 15.23
C ASP A 471 -19.58 1.98 15.12
N SER A 472 -20.32 2.22 16.20
CA SER A 472 -21.35 3.25 16.25
C SER A 472 -20.85 4.68 16.08
N ARG A 473 -19.56 4.93 16.30
CA ARG A 473 -18.98 6.27 16.11
C ARG A 473 -18.92 6.67 14.64
N CYS A 474 -18.94 5.70 13.73
CA CYS A 474 -18.89 5.93 12.28
C CYS A 474 -20.27 6.19 11.66
N TYR A 475 -21.36 5.81 12.32
CA TYR A 475 -22.71 5.86 11.75
C TYR A 475 -23.15 7.27 11.37
N GLU A 476 -22.78 8.28 12.16
CA GLU A 476 -23.10 9.68 11.85
C GLU A 476 -22.43 10.15 10.55
N ILE A 477 -21.19 9.74 10.29
CA ILE A 477 -20.47 10.09 9.07
C ILE A 477 -21.09 9.36 7.87
N ALA A 478 -21.39 8.06 8.02
CA ALA A 478 -22.07 7.31 6.98
C ALA A 478 -23.42 7.94 6.61
N ARG A 479 -24.19 8.33 7.64
CA ARG A 479 -25.48 9.02 7.47
C ARG A 479 -25.32 10.32 6.69
N GLU A 480 -24.41 11.20 7.11
CA GLU A 480 -24.14 12.48 6.44
C GLU A 480 -23.78 12.29 4.96
N ILE A 481 -23.00 11.25 4.63
CA ILE A 481 -22.64 10.95 3.23
C ILE A 481 -23.86 10.50 2.44
N TYR A 482 -24.67 9.57 2.96
CA TYR A 482 -25.87 9.13 2.26
C TYR A 482 -26.89 10.25 2.08
N GLU A 483 -27.09 11.08 3.12
CA GLU A 483 -27.98 12.24 3.07
C GLU A 483 -27.54 13.23 1.98
N GLU A 484 -26.26 13.62 1.93
CA GLU A 484 -25.77 14.52 0.88
C GLU A 484 -25.91 13.89 -0.53
N VAL A 485 -25.65 12.59 -0.68
CA VAL A 485 -25.85 11.88 -1.95
C VAL A 485 -27.32 11.92 -2.39
N VAL A 486 -28.25 11.64 -1.48
CA VAL A 486 -29.68 11.67 -1.82
C VAL A 486 -30.11 13.10 -2.12
N ASP A 487 -29.80 14.06 -1.27
CA ASP A 487 -30.24 15.45 -1.40
C ASP A 487 -29.72 16.11 -2.69
N GLU A 488 -28.45 15.90 -3.02
CA GLU A 488 -27.83 16.47 -4.24
C GLU A 488 -28.42 15.86 -5.51
N LEU A 489 -28.75 14.57 -5.50
CA LEU A 489 -29.17 13.84 -6.69
C LEU A 489 -30.70 13.78 -6.88
N LEU A 490 -31.49 14.00 -5.83
CA LEU A 490 -32.96 13.83 -5.86
C LEU A 490 -33.64 14.73 -6.90
N GLN A 491 -33.11 15.94 -7.13
CA GLN A 491 -33.61 16.84 -8.18
C GLN A 491 -33.45 16.25 -9.59
N SER A 492 -32.51 15.31 -9.76
CA SER A 492 -32.22 14.59 -10.99
C SER A 492 -32.74 13.15 -10.97
N LYS A 493 -33.75 12.82 -10.15
CA LYS A 493 -34.28 11.44 -9.99
C LYS A 493 -34.71 10.73 -11.28
N ASP A 494 -35.12 11.49 -12.30
CA ASP A 494 -35.52 10.95 -13.60
C ASP A 494 -34.33 10.64 -14.53
N ASN A 495 -33.13 11.12 -14.20
CA ASN A 495 -31.92 10.83 -14.96
C ASN A 495 -31.49 9.37 -14.75
N ARG A 496 -31.51 8.60 -15.84
CA ARG A 496 -31.17 7.16 -15.84
C ARG A 496 -29.76 6.86 -15.33
N GLN A 497 -28.82 7.80 -15.42
CA GLN A 497 -27.44 7.58 -14.99
C GLN A 497 -27.30 7.57 -13.46
N VAL A 498 -28.13 8.33 -12.75
CA VAL A 498 -28.02 8.50 -11.29
C VAL A 498 -29.16 7.86 -10.52
N ARG A 499 -30.32 7.62 -11.17
CA ARG A 499 -31.50 7.04 -10.52
C ARG A 499 -31.19 5.78 -9.73
N ARG A 500 -30.36 4.87 -10.26
CA ARG A 500 -29.97 3.66 -9.54
C ARG A 500 -29.18 3.97 -8.27
N HIS A 501 -28.30 4.95 -8.33
CA HIS A 501 -27.47 5.37 -7.20
C HIS A 501 -28.28 6.06 -6.11
N ILE A 502 -29.32 6.81 -6.47
CA ILE A 502 -30.24 7.42 -5.48
C ILE A 502 -30.98 6.32 -4.72
N VAL A 503 -31.60 5.39 -5.45
CA VAL A 503 -32.33 4.26 -4.83
C VAL A 503 -31.41 3.46 -3.91
N ASP A 504 -30.17 3.23 -4.33
CA ASP A 504 -29.17 2.50 -3.56
C ASP A 504 -28.76 3.26 -2.29
N ALA A 505 -28.41 4.55 -2.40
CA ALA A 505 -28.04 5.38 -1.25
C ALA A 505 -29.18 5.53 -0.24
N GLU A 506 -30.39 5.76 -0.73
CA GLU A 506 -31.60 5.93 0.09
C GLU A 506 -32.01 4.65 0.82
N LEU A 507 -31.86 3.49 0.16
CA LEU A 507 -32.10 2.19 0.78
C LEU A 507 -31.09 1.92 1.91
N HIS A 508 -29.79 2.17 1.66
CA HIS A 508 -28.76 2.03 2.68
C HIS A 508 -28.95 3.01 3.84
N LEU A 509 -29.39 4.25 3.56
CA LEU A 509 -29.71 5.24 4.59
C LEU A 509 -30.88 4.79 5.47
N ALA A 510 -31.96 4.28 4.88
CA ALA A 510 -33.11 3.75 5.60
C ALA A 510 -32.72 2.58 6.52
N GLU A 511 -31.86 1.68 6.03
CA GLU A 511 -31.36 0.55 6.80
C GLU A 511 -30.37 0.94 7.90
N LEU A 512 -29.52 1.94 7.64
CA LEU A 512 -28.65 2.51 8.66
C LEU A 512 -29.49 3.11 9.80
N TYR A 513 -30.56 3.84 9.45
CA TYR A 513 -31.51 4.37 10.42
C TYR A 513 -32.23 3.27 11.21
N LEU A 514 -32.68 2.22 10.55
CA LEU A 514 -33.42 1.11 11.17
C LEU A 514 -32.52 0.26 12.08
N ASN A 515 -31.41 -0.23 11.55
CA ASN A 515 -30.63 -1.31 12.16
C ASN A 515 -29.54 -0.80 13.11
N LYS A 516 -28.98 0.38 12.82
CA LYS A 516 -27.75 0.87 13.47
C LYS A 516 -28.02 2.08 14.36
N ILE A 517 -28.61 3.15 13.80
CA ILE A 517 -28.92 4.40 14.51
C ILE A 517 -30.18 4.27 15.39
N LYS A 518 -31.11 3.39 15.00
CA LYS A 518 -32.41 3.16 15.67
C LYS A 518 -33.34 4.39 15.64
N ALA A 519 -33.23 5.21 14.58
CA ALA A 519 -34.15 6.32 14.32
C ALA A 519 -35.29 5.84 13.39
N TYR A 520 -36.24 5.09 13.97
CA TYR A 520 -37.27 4.39 13.20
C TYR A 520 -38.17 5.33 12.37
N ASP A 521 -38.46 6.54 12.85
CA ASP A 521 -39.24 7.53 12.10
C ASP A 521 -38.50 8.01 10.85
N SER A 522 -37.19 8.24 10.95
CA SER A 522 -36.36 8.55 9.79
C SER A 522 -36.35 7.37 8.81
N ALA A 523 -36.12 6.14 9.27
CA ALA A 523 -36.17 4.95 8.42
C ALA A 523 -37.50 4.83 7.65
N ILE A 524 -38.63 5.04 8.33
CA ILE A 524 -39.96 5.00 7.71
C ILE A 524 -40.11 6.08 6.63
N ASN A 525 -39.62 7.30 6.87
CA ASN A 525 -39.68 8.37 5.89
C ASN A 525 -38.89 8.03 4.62
N GLU A 526 -37.66 7.53 4.79
CA GLU A 526 -36.79 7.12 3.68
C GLU A 526 -37.40 5.98 2.86
N PHE A 527 -37.93 4.93 3.52
CA PHE A 527 -38.61 3.83 2.84
C PHE A 527 -39.88 4.26 2.08
N ASN A 528 -40.69 5.15 2.66
CA ASN A 528 -41.88 5.65 1.95
C ASN A 528 -41.48 6.52 0.76
N ARG A 529 -40.43 7.35 0.89
CA ARG A 529 -39.92 8.19 -0.19
C ARG A 529 -39.44 7.35 -1.38
N LEU A 530 -38.86 6.17 -1.14
CA LEU A 530 -38.55 5.18 -2.18
C LEU A 530 -39.79 4.72 -2.96
N LEU A 531 -40.87 4.33 -2.25
CA LEU A 531 -42.12 3.86 -2.86
C LEU A 531 -42.84 4.97 -3.64
N GLU A 532 -42.75 6.21 -3.18
CA GLU A 532 -43.44 7.36 -3.78
C GLU A 532 -42.71 7.91 -5.02
N ASN A 533 -41.37 7.96 -4.98
CA ASN A 533 -40.59 8.67 -6.00
C ASN A 533 -39.98 7.77 -7.07
N PHE A 534 -39.89 6.46 -6.84
CA PHE A 534 -39.17 5.56 -7.72
C PHE A 534 -39.99 4.33 -8.08
N ASN A 535 -39.96 3.95 -9.35
CA ASN A 535 -40.37 2.61 -9.77
C ASN A 535 -39.22 1.64 -9.48
N ILE A 536 -39.22 1.07 -8.27
CA ILE A 536 -38.21 0.11 -7.80
C ILE A 536 -38.53 -1.31 -8.26
N SER A 537 -37.50 -2.17 -8.26
CA SER A 537 -37.66 -3.58 -8.66
C SER A 537 -38.53 -4.36 -7.67
N TYR A 538 -39.03 -5.52 -8.08
CA TYR A 538 -39.77 -6.44 -7.21
C TYR A 538 -39.00 -6.77 -5.91
N SER A 539 -37.71 -7.11 -6.02
CA SER A 539 -36.86 -7.41 -4.85
C SER A 539 -36.71 -6.21 -3.91
N GLU A 540 -36.62 -4.99 -4.46
CA GLU A 540 -36.55 -3.78 -3.65
C GLU A 540 -37.88 -3.46 -2.98
N THR A 541 -39.00 -3.67 -3.67
CA THR A 541 -40.33 -3.55 -3.06
C THR A 541 -40.50 -4.49 -1.88
N LEU A 542 -40.03 -5.74 -1.98
CA LEU A 542 -40.04 -6.67 -0.86
C LEU A 542 -39.15 -6.18 0.30
N ARG A 543 -37.93 -5.72 0.00
CA ARG A 543 -36.97 -5.21 0.99
C ARG A 543 -37.50 -3.96 1.71
N VAL A 544 -38.08 -3.01 0.97
CA VAL A 544 -38.67 -1.77 1.51
C VAL A 544 -39.90 -2.07 2.38
N ASN A 545 -40.82 -2.93 1.92
CA ASN A 545 -41.99 -3.30 2.73
C ASN A 545 -41.58 -4.10 3.98
N THR A 546 -40.56 -4.96 3.89
CA THR A 546 -40.01 -5.66 5.06
C THR A 546 -39.41 -4.66 6.05
N GLY A 547 -38.60 -3.71 5.58
CA GLY A 547 -38.01 -2.65 6.40
C GLY A 547 -39.04 -1.74 7.06
N LEU A 548 -40.14 -1.40 6.37
CA LEU A 548 -41.27 -0.68 6.96
C LEU A 548 -41.96 -1.50 8.05
N GLY A 549 -42.20 -2.79 7.80
CA GLY A 549 -42.73 -3.73 8.79
C GLY A 549 -41.85 -3.77 10.05
N ASP A 550 -40.55 -3.93 9.85
CA ASP A 550 -39.55 -3.95 10.93
C ASP A 550 -39.54 -2.62 11.70
N ALA A 551 -39.50 -1.47 11.01
CA ALA A 551 -39.46 -0.17 11.66
C ALA A 551 -40.71 0.10 12.52
N TYR A 552 -41.91 -0.22 12.02
CA TYR A 552 -43.14 -0.10 12.81
C TYR A 552 -43.17 -1.08 13.98
N LEU A 553 -42.68 -2.32 13.78
CA LEU A 553 -42.58 -3.31 14.85
C LEU A 553 -41.66 -2.82 15.97
N MET A 554 -40.47 -2.30 15.64
CA MET A 554 -39.53 -1.76 16.64
C MET A 554 -40.07 -0.52 17.35
N LYS A 555 -40.83 0.33 16.65
CA LYS A 555 -41.55 1.48 17.25
C LYS A 555 -42.71 1.02 18.15
N GLY A 556 -43.16 -0.22 17.97
CA GLY A 556 -44.20 -0.84 18.78
C GLY A 556 -45.61 -0.74 18.20
N ASP A 557 -45.74 -0.31 16.95
CA ASP A 557 -47.00 -0.27 16.19
C ASP A 557 -47.18 -1.58 15.42
N VAL A 558 -47.68 -2.60 16.14
CA VAL A 558 -47.81 -3.98 15.63
C VAL A 558 -48.82 -4.06 14.49
N GLU A 559 -49.89 -3.26 14.52
CA GLU A 559 -50.92 -3.28 13.48
C GLU A 559 -50.38 -2.75 12.15
N ARG A 560 -49.64 -1.64 12.16
CA ARG A 560 -48.96 -1.17 10.94
C ARG A 560 -47.89 -2.13 10.46
N ALA A 561 -47.11 -2.72 11.36
CA ALA A 561 -46.13 -3.73 10.99
C ALA A 561 -46.78 -4.89 10.22
N LYS A 562 -47.93 -5.37 10.72
CA LYS A 562 -48.74 -6.42 10.09
C LYS A 562 -49.24 -6.05 8.70
N GLU A 563 -49.64 -4.79 8.47
CA GLU A 563 -50.06 -4.33 7.15
C GLU A 563 -48.94 -4.45 6.11
N TYR A 564 -47.71 -4.04 6.45
CA TYR A 564 -46.57 -4.10 5.53
C TYR A 564 -46.07 -5.54 5.34
N TYR A 565 -45.98 -6.31 6.42
CA TYR A 565 -45.64 -7.73 6.33
C TYR A 565 -46.64 -8.53 5.48
N LYS A 566 -47.94 -8.20 5.53
CA LYS A 566 -48.95 -8.81 4.66
C LYS A 566 -48.71 -8.51 3.18
N LYS A 567 -48.21 -7.32 2.83
CA LYS A 567 -47.83 -7.02 1.44
C LYS A 567 -46.71 -7.95 0.97
N VAL A 568 -45.70 -8.18 1.82
CA VAL A 568 -44.59 -9.09 1.50
C VAL A 568 -45.08 -10.54 1.37
N SER A 569 -45.94 -11.00 2.29
CA SER A 569 -46.45 -12.38 2.26
C SER A 569 -47.29 -12.66 1.00
N VAL A 570 -48.14 -11.71 0.60
CA VAL A 570 -48.96 -11.82 -0.62
C VAL A 570 -48.08 -11.88 -1.87
N GLU A 571 -46.99 -11.10 -1.92
CA GLU A 571 -46.07 -11.11 -3.07
C GLU A 571 -45.22 -12.39 -3.15
N LYS A 572 -44.92 -13.04 -2.02
CA LYS A 572 -44.18 -14.32 -1.96
C LYS A 572 -45.06 -15.54 -2.28
N ASP A 573 -46.37 -15.44 -2.08
CA ASP A 573 -47.39 -16.44 -2.45
C ASP A 573 -47.10 -17.86 -1.92
N TYR A 574 -46.65 -17.97 -0.67
CA TYR A 574 -46.51 -19.27 -0.03
C TYR A 574 -47.87 -19.85 0.38
N THR A 575 -48.02 -21.16 0.21
CA THR A 575 -49.12 -21.91 0.84
C THR A 575 -48.90 -21.98 2.35
N TYR A 576 -49.99 -22.14 3.11
CA TYR A 576 -49.91 -22.29 4.56
C TYR A 576 -48.97 -23.43 5.00
N GLU A 577 -49.01 -24.56 4.28
CA GLU A 577 -48.15 -25.71 4.55
C GLU A 577 -46.66 -25.40 4.29
N GLN A 578 -46.34 -24.63 3.24
CA GLN A 578 -44.97 -24.21 2.95
C GLN A 578 -44.44 -23.26 4.02
N GLU A 579 -45.25 -22.31 4.47
CA GLU A 579 -44.86 -21.37 5.53
C GLU A 579 -44.51 -22.11 6.82
N ILE A 580 -45.42 -22.98 7.29
CA ILE A 580 -45.22 -23.73 8.54
C ILE A 580 -44.01 -24.69 8.44
N ALA A 581 -43.83 -25.34 7.28
CA ALA A 581 -42.68 -26.22 7.07
C ALA A 581 -41.35 -25.45 7.07
N LEU A 582 -41.31 -24.27 6.44
CA LEU A 582 -40.12 -23.44 6.38
C LEU A 582 -39.78 -22.84 7.75
N GLU A 583 -40.79 -22.33 8.45
CA GLU A 583 -40.67 -21.83 9.82
C GLU A 583 -40.11 -22.90 10.77
N GLY A 584 -40.71 -24.09 10.78
CA GLY A 584 -40.26 -25.20 11.62
C GLY A 584 -38.85 -25.67 11.27
N SER A 585 -38.51 -25.73 9.98
CA SER A 585 -37.17 -26.10 9.51
C SER A 585 -36.10 -25.11 9.97
N LEU A 586 -36.33 -23.80 9.78
CA LEU A 586 -35.38 -22.76 10.18
C LEU A 586 -35.23 -22.71 11.71
N ALA A 587 -36.32 -22.85 12.46
CA ALA A 587 -36.27 -22.90 13.92
C ALA A 587 -35.38 -24.04 14.43
N GLN A 588 -35.60 -25.26 13.90
CA GLN A 588 -34.80 -26.42 14.26
C GLN A 588 -33.33 -26.26 13.90
N GLN A 589 -33.03 -25.65 12.74
CA GLN A 589 -31.65 -25.34 12.35
C GLN A 589 -30.99 -24.38 13.34
N ILE A 590 -31.66 -23.27 13.69
CA ILE A 590 -31.13 -22.28 14.64
C ILE A 590 -30.86 -22.95 15.99
N GLU A 591 -31.81 -23.71 16.52
CA GLU A 591 -31.63 -24.41 17.80
C GLU A 591 -30.48 -25.43 17.77
N ALA A 592 -30.38 -26.23 16.70
CA ALA A 592 -29.30 -27.19 16.52
C ALA A 592 -27.93 -26.50 16.47
N TYR A 593 -27.84 -25.38 15.74
CA TYR A 593 -26.61 -24.58 15.66
C TYR A 593 -26.25 -23.94 17.02
N LEU A 594 -27.22 -23.41 17.75
CA LEU A 594 -27.01 -22.84 19.09
C LEU A 594 -26.64 -23.90 20.14
N ALA A 595 -27.03 -25.16 19.94
CA ALA A 595 -26.64 -26.28 20.79
C ALA A 595 -25.25 -26.84 20.46
N THR A 596 -24.68 -26.49 19.29
CA THR A 596 -23.43 -27.05 18.78
C THR A 596 -22.26 -26.08 19.00
N PRO A 597 -21.16 -26.48 19.67
CA PRO A 597 -19.96 -25.66 19.78
C PRO A 597 -19.44 -25.21 18.40
N GLY A 598 -19.28 -23.91 18.20
CA GLY A 598 -18.87 -23.33 16.91
C GLY A 598 -20.00 -23.16 15.89
N GLY A 599 -21.25 -23.45 16.24
CA GLY A 599 -22.40 -23.34 15.34
C GLY A 599 -22.94 -21.92 15.10
N LEU A 600 -22.39 -20.89 15.76
CA LEU A 600 -22.93 -19.53 15.74
C LEU A 600 -23.05 -18.92 14.33
N ASP A 601 -22.12 -19.21 13.42
CA ASP A 601 -22.20 -18.74 12.03
C ASP A 601 -23.38 -19.36 11.28
N GLY A 602 -23.66 -20.64 11.53
CA GLY A 602 -24.84 -21.33 10.99
C GLY A 602 -26.15 -20.75 11.56
N ALA A 603 -26.18 -20.48 12.86
CA ALA A 603 -27.34 -19.85 13.50
C ALA A 603 -27.61 -18.44 12.93
N LYS A 604 -26.57 -17.64 12.73
CA LYS A 604 -26.66 -16.32 12.09
C LYS A 604 -27.28 -16.42 10.69
N LYS A 605 -26.75 -17.30 9.84
CA LYS A 605 -27.25 -17.51 8.47
C LYS A 605 -28.71 -17.99 8.44
N ALA A 606 -29.09 -18.86 9.37
CA ALA A 606 -30.48 -19.33 9.45
C ALA A 606 -31.45 -18.23 9.92
N LEU A 607 -31.02 -17.31 10.80
CA LEU A 607 -31.79 -16.12 11.15
C LEU A 607 -31.92 -15.15 9.97
N GLU A 608 -30.84 -14.93 9.21
CA GLU A 608 -30.86 -14.09 8.00
C GLU A 608 -31.79 -14.68 6.92
N GLU A 609 -31.76 -16.00 6.71
CA GLU A 609 -32.68 -16.70 5.81
C GLU A 609 -34.14 -16.56 6.28
N TRP A 610 -34.40 -16.61 7.59
CA TRP A 610 -35.73 -16.35 8.14
C TRP A 610 -36.22 -14.95 7.79
N ASP A 611 -35.38 -13.94 7.98
CA ASP A 611 -35.69 -12.54 7.68
C ASP A 611 -35.97 -12.31 6.19
N GLU A 612 -35.31 -13.04 5.29
CA GLU A 612 -35.51 -12.93 3.84
C GLU A 612 -36.73 -13.72 3.32
N SER A 613 -36.93 -14.92 3.86
CA SER A 613 -37.93 -15.84 3.35
C SER A 613 -39.31 -15.61 3.94
N ILE A 614 -39.42 -15.41 5.26
CA ILE A 614 -40.70 -15.32 5.99
C ILE A 614 -40.71 -14.16 7.01
N PRO A 615 -40.41 -12.92 6.62
CA PRO A 615 -40.27 -11.79 7.55
C PRO A 615 -41.52 -11.51 8.40
N TRP A 616 -42.73 -11.82 7.90
CA TRP A 616 -43.98 -11.63 8.66
C TRP A 616 -44.07 -12.49 9.92
N LYS A 617 -43.30 -13.58 10.00
CA LYS A 617 -43.20 -14.43 11.18
C LYS A 617 -42.42 -13.78 12.34
N LYS A 618 -41.82 -12.60 12.12
CA LYS A 618 -41.32 -11.73 13.20
C LYS A 618 -42.42 -11.17 14.10
N LEU A 619 -43.69 -11.30 13.72
CA LEU A 619 -44.82 -11.02 14.61
C LEU A 619 -45.02 -12.11 15.67
N GLU A 620 -44.31 -13.24 15.56
CA GLU A 620 -44.38 -14.34 16.52
C GLU A 620 -43.27 -14.26 17.58
N PRO A 621 -43.55 -14.58 18.85
CA PRO A 621 -42.58 -14.44 19.94
C PRO A 621 -41.37 -15.38 19.79
N TYR A 622 -41.52 -16.50 19.08
CA TYR A 622 -40.50 -17.55 19.01
C TYR A 622 -39.26 -17.13 18.21
N TYR A 623 -39.43 -16.43 17.09
CA TYR A 623 -38.31 -15.83 16.34
C TYR A 623 -37.43 -14.96 17.25
N TRP A 624 -38.07 -14.12 18.06
CA TRP A 624 -37.40 -13.19 18.97
C TRP A 624 -36.68 -13.89 20.12
N LEU A 625 -37.24 -14.99 20.63
CA LEU A 625 -36.57 -15.86 21.59
C LEU A 625 -35.30 -16.48 20.98
N LEU A 626 -35.38 -17.04 19.76
CA LEU A 626 -34.23 -17.64 19.08
C LEU A 626 -33.13 -16.59 18.81
N ARG A 627 -33.51 -15.40 18.33
CA ARG A 627 -32.59 -14.27 18.15
C ARG A 627 -31.95 -13.82 19.47
N GLY A 628 -32.73 -13.74 20.55
CA GLY A 628 -32.23 -13.42 21.89
C GLY A 628 -31.19 -14.44 22.39
N LYS A 629 -31.43 -15.74 22.19
CA LYS A 629 -30.47 -16.82 22.52
C LYS A 629 -29.17 -16.70 21.72
N TYR A 630 -29.27 -16.42 20.42
CA TYR A 630 -28.10 -16.17 19.57
C TYR A 630 -27.28 -14.94 20.03
N LEU A 631 -27.95 -13.83 20.33
CA LEU A 631 -27.29 -12.60 20.80
C LEU A 631 -26.62 -12.77 22.17
N LEU A 632 -27.24 -13.53 23.07
CA LEU A 632 -26.65 -13.88 24.36
C LEU A 632 -25.36 -14.70 24.18
N GLN A 633 -25.35 -15.72 23.32
CA GLN A 633 -24.15 -16.54 23.08
C GLN A 633 -23.03 -15.76 22.38
N THR A 634 -23.38 -14.74 21.57
CA THR A 634 -22.43 -13.81 20.95
C THR A 634 -22.03 -12.64 21.86
N LYS A 635 -22.48 -12.65 23.13
CA LYS A 635 -22.16 -11.65 24.17
C LYS A 635 -22.67 -10.24 23.87
N LYS A 636 -23.70 -10.10 23.04
CA LYS A 636 -24.39 -8.84 22.75
C LYS A 636 -25.59 -8.69 23.68
N PHE A 637 -25.34 -8.54 24.98
CA PHE A 637 -26.35 -8.72 26.02
C PHE A 637 -27.50 -7.69 25.95
N GLU A 638 -27.22 -6.44 25.60
CA GLU A 638 -28.24 -5.39 25.46
C GLU A 638 -29.16 -5.65 24.26
N GLU A 639 -28.60 -6.11 23.14
CA GLU A 639 -29.38 -6.51 21.95
C GLU A 639 -30.19 -7.78 22.24
N ALA A 640 -29.63 -8.71 23.01
CA ALA A 640 -30.33 -9.91 23.47
C ALA A 640 -31.54 -9.54 24.34
N LEU A 641 -31.37 -8.64 25.31
CA LEU A 641 -32.47 -8.13 26.14
C LEU A 641 -33.56 -7.47 25.29
N ALA A 642 -33.20 -6.59 24.37
CA ALA A 642 -34.16 -5.94 23.48
C ALA A 642 -34.96 -6.97 22.65
N SER A 643 -34.30 -8.03 22.18
CA SER A 643 -34.96 -9.12 21.45
C SER A 643 -35.92 -9.91 22.35
N LEU A 644 -35.51 -10.25 23.56
CA LEU A 644 -36.34 -10.98 24.52
C LEU A 644 -37.52 -10.14 25.04
N ASP A 645 -37.34 -8.81 25.17
CA ASP A 645 -38.43 -7.88 25.48
C ASP A 645 -39.49 -7.85 24.37
N MET A 646 -39.05 -7.88 23.10
CA MET A 646 -39.97 -8.00 21.98
C MET A 646 -40.71 -9.35 22.01
N ALA A 647 -40.02 -10.45 22.34
CA ALA A 647 -40.65 -11.76 22.50
C ALA A 647 -41.75 -11.74 23.57
N LEU A 648 -41.50 -11.13 24.74
CA LEU A 648 -42.51 -10.96 25.79
C LEU A 648 -43.70 -10.13 25.31
N LYS A 649 -43.42 -9.01 24.63
CA LYS A 649 -44.46 -8.11 24.12
C LYS A 649 -45.40 -8.81 23.13
N LEU A 650 -44.87 -9.72 22.31
CA LEU A 650 -45.64 -10.49 21.33
C LEU A 650 -46.29 -11.76 21.92
N SER A 651 -46.01 -12.10 23.18
CA SER A 651 -46.58 -13.28 23.88
C SER A 651 -47.97 -13.02 24.47
N THR A 652 -48.84 -12.28 23.77
CA THR A 652 -50.19 -11.91 24.26
C THR A 652 -51.11 -13.13 24.32
N ASP A 653 -51.18 -13.88 23.22
CA ASP A 653 -52.07 -15.03 23.07
C ASP A 653 -51.37 -16.35 23.38
N ASN A 654 -50.08 -16.46 23.02
CA ASN A 654 -49.26 -17.64 23.27
C ASN A 654 -48.25 -17.36 24.39
N LYS A 655 -48.57 -17.85 25.59
CA LYS A 655 -47.74 -17.67 26.80
C LYS A 655 -46.74 -18.80 27.04
N VAL A 656 -46.67 -19.79 26.14
CA VAL A 656 -45.85 -21.01 26.31
C VAL A 656 -44.36 -20.68 26.46
N PHE A 657 -43.89 -19.64 25.76
CA PHE A 657 -42.47 -19.26 25.74
C PHE A 657 -42.05 -18.35 26.89
N ILE A 658 -42.98 -17.73 27.63
CA ILE A 658 -42.66 -16.74 28.67
C ILE A 658 -41.65 -17.29 29.70
N PRO A 659 -41.77 -18.53 30.22
CA PRO A 659 -40.81 -19.03 31.19
C PRO A 659 -39.38 -19.14 30.63
N GLU A 660 -39.23 -19.55 29.36
CA GLU A 660 -37.93 -19.63 28.69
C GLU A 660 -37.36 -18.23 28.43
N ILE A 661 -38.20 -17.29 27.99
CA ILE A 661 -37.80 -15.90 27.74
C ILE A 661 -37.29 -15.25 29.04
N LEU A 662 -38.01 -15.39 30.15
CA LEU A 662 -37.60 -14.87 31.46
C LEU A 662 -36.27 -15.49 31.91
N HIS A 663 -36.07 -16.79 31.69
CA HIS A 663 -34.80 -17.45 31.99
C HIS A 663 -33.62 -16.84 31.23
N TYR A 664 -33.73 -16.63 29.91
CA TYR A 664 -32.65 -16.01 29.16
C TYR A 664 -32.48 -14.51 29.47
N LYS A 665 -33.55 -13.78 29.82
CA LYS A 665 -33.42 -12.40 30.32
C LYS A 665 -32.63 -12.34 31.63
N GLN A 666 -32.90 -13.27 32.55
CA GLN A 666 -32.13 -13.39 33.78
C GLN A 666 -30.63 -13.61 33.46
N GLN A 667 -30.30 -14.52 32.54
CA GLN A 667 -28.91 -14.75 32.12
C GLN A 667 -28.25 -13.49 31.53
N CYS A 668 -28.98 -12.72 30.73
CA CYS A 668 -28.47 -11.45 30.19
C CYS A 668 -28.16 -10.45 31.32
N TYR A 669 -29.08 -10.26 32.27
CA TYR A 669 -28.84 -9.36 33.41
C TYR A 669 -27.69 -9.81 34.30
N LEU A 670 -27.56 -11.12 34.56
CA LEU A 670 -26.40 -11.67 35.27
C LEU A 670 -25.09 -11.40 34.52
N SER A 671 -25.09 -11.55 33.19
CA SER A 671 -23.92 -11.28 32.36
C SER A 671 -23.53 -9.79 32.32
N LEU A 672 -24.52 -8.90 32.47
CA LEU A 672 -24.33 -7.45 32.63
C LEU A 672 -23.97 -7.03 34.06
N GLY A 673 -24.00 -7.94 35.03
CA GLY A 673 -23.76 -7.64 36.45
C GLY A 673 -24.95 -6.98 37.17
N ASP A 674 -26.12 -6.91 36.55
CA ASP A 674 -27.34 -6.34 37.15
C ASP A 674 -28.07 -7.40 37.99
N THR A 675 -27.52 -7.67 39.17
CA THR A 675 -28.05 -8.72 40.08
C THR A 675 -29.45 -8.41 40.60
N GLU A 676 -29.82 -7.14 40.68
CA GLU A 676 -31.14 -6.71 41.14
C GLU A 676 -32.21 -7.10 40.11
N LYS A 677 -32.03 -6.72 38.84
CA LYS A 677 -32.97 -7.11 37.78
C LYS A 677 -32.98 -8.62 37.54
N ALA A 678 -31.82 -9.27 37.63
CA ALA A 678 -31.76 -10.72 37.56
C ALA A 678 -32.59 -11.39 38.67
N GLY A 679 -32.48 -10.91 39.90
CA GLY A 679 -33.27 -11.40 41.04
C GLY A 679 -34.78 -11.16 40.86
N ALA A 680 -35.16 -9.98 40.35
CA ALA A 680 -36.56 -9.65 40.07
C ALA A 680 -37.16 -10.59 39.01
N VAL A 681 -36.46 -10.81 37.90
CA VAL A 681 -36.90 -11.74 36.83
C VAL A 681 -36.98 -13.18 37.34
N GLN A 682 -36.05 -13.60 38.19
CA GLN A 682 -36.09 -14.93 38.80
C GLN A 682 -37.29 -15.10 39.74
N GLN A 683 -37.61 -14.07 40.52
CA GLN A 683 -38.79 -14.07 41.39
C GLN A 683 -40.09 -14.10 40.58
N GLU A 684 -40.14 -13.38 39.46
CA GLU A 684 -41.27 -13.43 38.53
C GLU A 684 -41.44 -14.84 37.95
N LEU A 685 -40.36 -15.45 37.47
CA LEU A 685 -40.37 -16.82 36.93
C LEU A 685 -40.87 -17.82 37.99
N LYS A 686 -40.38 -17.72 39.23
CA LYS A 686 -40.75 -18.62 40.34
C LYS A 686 -42.19 -18.44 40.81
N SER A 687 -42.67 -17.20 40.86
CA SER A 687 -44.03 -16.89 41.34
C SER A 687 -45.10 -17.17 40.30
N SER A 688 -44.82 -16.88 39.03
CA SER A 688 -45.79 -17.00 37.93
C SER A 688 -45.75 -18.37 37.25
N TYR A 689 -44.63 -19.08 37.31
CA TYR A 689 -44.43 -20.37 36.63
C TYR A 689 -43.68 -21.40 37.50
N PRO A 690 -44.25 -21.80 38.66
CA PRO A 690 -43.57 -22.62 39.66
C PRO A 690 -43.15 -24.02 39.18
N ASP A 691 -43.82 -24.56 38.14
CA ASP A 691 -43.53 -25.88 37.56
C ASP A 691 -42.64 -25.80 36.30
N SER A 692 -42.08 -24.62 35.99
CA SER A 692 -41.28 -24.41 34.79
C SER A 692 -39.97 -25.21 34.83
N PRO A 693 -39.59 -25.92 33.76
CA PRO A 693 -38.28 -26.58 33.67
C PRO A 693 -37.11 -25.57 33.66
N TRP A 694 -37.39 -24.29 33.43
CA TRP A 694 -36.39 -23.21 33.38
C TRP A 694 -36.05 -22.61 34.76
N LEU A 695 -36.61 -23.16 35.85
CA LEU A 695 -36.30 -22.79 37.24
C LEU A 695 -35.05 -23.46 37.80
N THR A 696 -34.48 -24.46 37.11
CA THR A 696 -33.31 -25.20 37.62
C THR A 696 -32.06 -24.32 37.68
N GLU A 697 -31.33 -24.41 38.79
CA GLU A 697 -30.12 -23.62 39.07
C GLU A 697 -29.08 -23.75 37.93
N PRO A 698 -28.35 -22.66 37.61
CA PRO A 698 -27.27 -22.70 36.64
C PRO A 698 -26.27 -23.79 37.02
N LYS A 699 -25.99 -24.72 36.10
CA LYS A 699 -24.88 -25.68 36.28
C LYS A 699 -23.61 -24.87 36.51
N LYS A 700 -23.02 -25.03 37.70
CA LYS A 700 -21.75 -24.42 38.13
C LYS A 700 -20.62 -24.67 37.15
#